data_AF-A0A1Y4J2M6-F1
#
_entry.id   AF-A0A1Y4J2M6-F1
#
_cell.length_a   1.000
_cell.length_b   1.000
_cell.length_c   1.000
_cell.angle_alpha   90.00
_cell.angle_beta   90.00
_cell.angle_gamma   90.00
#
_symmetry.space_group_name_H-M   'P 1'
#
loop_
_entity.id
_entity.type
_entity.pdbx_description
1 polymer ?
#
loop_
_entity_poly.entity_id
_entity_poly.type
_entity_poly.pdbx_seq_one_letter_code
_entity_poly.pdbx_strand_id
1 'polypeptide(L)'
;MNLWEILGLEPTRDLGAIRKAYAAKAAQCSPEDDPEGFLQIRCAYEEACAWARGQEQPDQPPLEPQQAPVNQGTGGFTLAEEEEQTRPFAHPALDQFRELYGSKQRVNRKLWDRYFTSIEFLSVYRDPRFTAALRQTVEEMKKEWPPISVFQIPLAVAYRYRAVEYKDRTEFELAAGAGFDGIEDILKIAAMGPLVRKLQGNDKALSAAYRDYEALCGLARQEKWDLDAARQMHKYVSLYSMAYLKERCVNSDLFTERNIVSLRVLEAFFSLYTLPEEAYEILWNTLELNSAVMGRAQILYGKLRQIAQEKAPQVCVPREQFVELRSAFIELSGQLYHFDADMPQNRELTDAFLARWDFQRAARTRMFVRDEILHHWCGPYDPHTAYFLRQLMALYQRETSFPYAREVVEAIQDSIDQWEKEKARKREQENLGNLAREEITLDCCSPRHPLFLRYFLRNSFYHAETSDGKSLAGLLDQRFPQDAGWVRRLAEKKLSLPVILHQKNIAEDGQEQVETLEFEIRFHQFYLEYRCDGQPVCNPVLPFWGLCQLEDELRFLMLLPVMGAYQEDLEQVKEILKERLARLNLPEEVLGVVSDALAREIACMAPMGDGVGSLRPAFFAREEEDIACFCEWYGNGRLLTFRRTAEGEQILYTSCYEDIRSLQEAARRAKKILDEIFLPAPGLRTIKPGLCGSIHADYNGQPSRDYPPEEITQPLLEQLFHDFEQQRVHRLVFDGRLVLLWDFEGQGGTCALLRFYDGDQRWEALLANRDMYCSVDSTMVPQSTFRLGHLPVYLLHRGPGKPLRALTAILSGAPERSEQWSTKVYLYSAKPYYYMVKRTIGCFTPEESRGPMLRARYFMPKTPRRFFYQKPDGELCTLPVEGAARMTLQSQLAGFEAGNQDYLVIRWQLEEEGVVHLVLLHEKAGTEHRYQAIVIQDNCQSIDYLVADRWEYINTDKKVIKAEFQGRKIPRYLIHYDMKIIRDFLDLFFISIPKFDPLLRNQFGAFASGPDYLTRLGFAEHRRKLLPPVY
;
A
#
# COMPACT_ATOMS: atom_id res chain seq x y z
N MET A 1 -31.96 63.69 14.54
CA MET A 1 -31.62 64.52 13.36
C MET A 1 -31.77 63.61 12.15
N ASN A 2 -32.48 64.02 11.10
CA ASN A 2 -32.75 63.12 9.97
C ASN A 2 -31.45 62.91 9.17
N LEU A 3 -31.20 61.70 8.68
CA LEU A 3 -29.96 61.32 7.97
C LEU A 3 -29.62 62.28 6.83
N TRP A 4 -30.64 62.80 6.15
CA TRP A 4 -30.50 63.77 5.06
C TRP A 4 -30.01 65.13 5.56
N GLU A 5 -30.47 65.61 6.71
CA GLU A 5 -29.99 66.84 7.34
C GLU A 5 -28.56 66.69 7.85
N ILE A 6 -28.21 65.50 8.38
CA ILE A 6 -26.84 65.19 8.82
C ILE A 6 -25.89 65.20 7.63
N LEU A 7 -26.31 64.84 6.42
CA LEU A 7 -25.50 64.96 5.19
C LEU A 7 -25.65 66.31 4.48
N GLY A 8 -26.64 67.11 4.86
CA GLY A 8 -26.98 68.38 4.20
C GLY A 8 -27.57 68.20 2.80
N LEU A 9 -28.28 67.10 2.57
CA LEU A 9 -28.94 66.76 1.32
C LEU A 9 -30.46 66.69 1.50
N GLU A 10 -31.20 66.81 0.40
CA GLU A 10 -32.60 66.38 0.37
C GLU A 10 -32.68 64.88 0.02
N PRO A 11 -33.76 64.17 0.42
CA PRO A 11 -33.90 62.73 0.15
C PRO A 11 -33.78 62.40 -1.34
N THR A 12 -32.69 61.72 -1.71
CA THR A 12 -32.35 61.44 -3.10
C THR A 12 -31.91 59.99 -3.29
N ARG A 13 -32.22 59.41 -4.45
CA ARG A 13 -31.78 58.04 -4.80
C ARG A 13 -30.47 58.02 -5.58
N ASP A 14 -29.88 59.19 -5.81
CA ASP A 14 -28.59 59.32 -6.50
C ASP A 14 -27.42 59.08 -5.52
N LEU A 15 -26.84 57.88 -5.60
CA LEU A 15 -25.71 57.45 -4.78
C LEU A 15 -24.43 58.29 -5.00
N GLY A 16 -24.27 58.92 -6.17
CA GLY A 16 -23.13 59.79 -6.46
C GLY A 16 -23.18 61.08 -5.64
N ALA A 17 -24.37 61.69 -5.56
CA ALA A 17 -24.61 62.89 -4.76
C ALA A 17 -24.40 62.63 -3.25
N ILE A 18 -24.88 61.48 -2.77
CA ILE A 18 -24.75 61.05 -1.36
C ILE A 18 -23.29 60.85 -0.95
N ARG A 19 -22.49 60.19 -1.82
CA ARG A 19 -21.04 60.01 -1.62
C ARG A 19 -20.29 61.32 -1.53
N LYS A 20 -20.65 62.27 -2.40
CA LYS A 20 -19.97 63.56 -2.47
C LYS A 20 -20.26 64.43 -1.25
N ALA A 21 -21.50 64.40 -0.75
CA ALA A 21 -21.89 65.09 0.48
C ALA A 21 -21.23 64.48 1.73
N TYR A 22 -21.14 63.15 1.80
CA TYR A 22 -20.42 62.46 2.87
C TYR A 22 -18.93 62.82 2.87
N ALA A 23 -18.25 62.75 1.73
CA ALA A 23 -16.83 63.11 1.64
C ALA A 23 -16.57 64.56 2.06
N ALA A 24 -17.48 65.49 1.72
CA ALA A 24 -17.37 66.89 2.11
C ALA A 24 -17.55 67.11 3.62
N LYS A 25 -18.47 66.40 4.28
CA LYS A 25 -18.65 66.47 5.74
C LYS A 25 -17.62 65.67 6.53
N ALA A 26 -17.21 64.52 6.02
CA ALA A 26 -16.15 63.68 6.60
C ALA A 26 -14.77 64.38 6.55
N ALA A 27 -14.54 65.28 5.60
CA ALA A 27 -13.34 66.11 5.56
C ALA A 27 -13.34 67.24 6.61
N GLN A 28 -14.51 67.59 7.17
CA GLN A 28 -14.65 68.64 8.18
C GLN A 28 -14.67 68.08 9.63
N CYS A 29 -14.99 66.80 9.82
CA CYS A 29 -14.82 66.10 11.10
C CYS A 29 -13.58 65.20 11.05
N SER A 30 -12.49 65.60 11.70
CA SER A 30 -11.30 64.76 11.83
C SER A 30 -11.56 63.62 12.83
N PRO A 31 -11.32 62.34 12.49
CA PRO A 31 -11.59 61.20 13.37
C PRO A 31 -10.81 61.20 14.69
N GLU A 32 -9.70 61.96 14.76
CA GLU A 32 -8.89 62.10 15.97
C GLU A 32 -9.44 63.17 16.94
N ASP A 33 -10.21 64.14 16.44
CA ASP A 33 -10.69 65.28 17.23
C ASP A 33 -12.16 65.15 17.68
N ASP A 34 -13.02 64.52 16.87
CA ASP A 34 -14.43 64.26 17.22
C ASP A 34 -14.93 62.91 16.66
N PRO A 35 -14.62 61.80 17.36
CA PRO A 35 -14.97 60.46 16.90
C PRO A 35 -16.47 60.20 16.89
N GLU A 36 -17.24 60.81 17.81
CA GLU A 36 -18.70 60.66 17.86
C GLU A 36 -19.40 61.41 16.71
N GLY A 37 -18.95 62.63 16.38
CA GLY A 37 -19.45 63.39 15.24
C GLY A 37 -19.15 62.72 13.89
N PHE A 38 -17.96 62.12 13.74
CA PHE A 38 -17.62 61.35 12.55
C PHE A 38 -18.47 60.08 12.40
N LEU A 39 -18.76 59.41 13.53
CA LEU A 39 -19.65 58.24 13.55
C LEU A 39 -21.06 58.61 13.09
N GLN A 40 -21.61 59.73 13.56
CA GLN A 40 -22.95 60.19 13.16
C GLN A 40 -23.04 60.50 11.67
N ILE A 41 -22.04 61.16 11.09
CA ILE A 41 -21.98 61.47 9.65
C ILE A 41 -21.88 60.18 8.82
N ARG A 42 -21.12 59.19 9.31
CA ARG A 42 -20.96 57.90 8.65
C ARG A 42 -22.24 57.06 8.70
N CYS A 43 -22.91 56.98 9.85
CA CYS A 43 -24.20 56.30 9.97
C CYS A 43 -25.25 56.93 9.04
N ALA A 44 -25.33 58.27 9.00
CA ALA A 44 -26.27 58.97 8.11
C ALA A 44 -26.00 58.68 6.61
N TYR A 45 -24.73 58.60 6.19
CA TYR A 45 -24.34 58.24 4.82
C TYR A 45 -24.73 56.79 4.46
N GLU A 46 -24.51 55.86 5.39
CA GLU A 46 -24.86 54.45 5.19
C GLU A 46 -26.39 54.28 5.08
N GLU A 47 -27.18 54.94 5.92
CA GLU A 47 -28.64 54.94 5.84
C GLU A 47 -29.17 55.61 4.56
N ALA A 48 -28.56 56.73 4.12
CA ALA A 48 -28.91 57.41 2.86
C ALA A 48 -28.69 56.50 1.65
N CYS A 49 -27.58 55.74 1.65
CA CYS A 49 -27.26 54.80 0.58
C CYS A 49 -28.19 53.58 0.58
N ALA A 50 -28.64 53.12 1.74
CA ALA A 50 -29.63 52.06 1.86
C ALA A 50 -30.99 52.51 1.30
N TRP A 51 -31.42 53.73 1.65
CA TRP A 51 -32.66 54.33 1.10
C TRP A 51 -32.62 54.49 -0.42
N ALA A 52 -31.47 54.88 -0.98
CA ALA A 52 -31.28 55.03 -2.42
C ALA A 52 -31.36 53.69 -3.20
N ARG A 53 -31.04 52.57 -2.56
CA ARG A 53 -31.01 51.22 -3.17
C ARG A 53 -32.35 50.48 -3.16
N GLY A 54 -33.41 51.08 -2.60
CA GLY A 54 -34.80 50.66 -2.82
C GLY A 54 -35.22 49.33 -2.19
N GLN A 55 -34.74 49.00 -0.98
CA GLN A 55 -35.30 47.90 -0.18
C GLN A 55 -36.32 48.46 0.84
N GLU A 56 -37.55 47.91 0.82
CA GLU A 56 -38.59 48.17 1.84
C GLU A 56 -38.16 47.65 3.22
N GLN A 57 -38.41 48.46 4.25
CA GLN A 57 -38.18 48.12 5.67
C GLN A 57 -39.31 47.21 6.20
N PRO A 58 -38.98 46.14 6.94
CA PRO A 58 -39.87 45.56 7.94
C PRO A 58 -39.49 46.00 9.36
N ASP A 59 -40.52 46.32 10.14
CA ASP A 59 -40.55 46.72 11.54
C ASP A 59 -39.76 45.80 12.50
N GLN A 60 -39.04 46.42 13.44
CA GLN A 60 -38.79 45.90 14.78
C GLN A 60 -39.88 46.41 15.74
N PRO A 61 -40.22 45.71 16.84
CA PRO A 61 -39.68 46.13 18.16
C PRO A 61 -39.61 45.00 19.23
N PRO A 62 -39.16 45.27 20.49
CA PRO A 62 -37.80 45.65 20.93
C PRO A 62 -37.34 44.75 22.12
N LEU A 63 -36.10 44.66 22.64
CA LEU A 63 -35.08 45.63 23.01
C LEU A 63 -33.71 44.92 23.05
N GLU A 64 -32.80 45.39 22.18
CA GLU A 64 -31.41 45.83 22.43
C GLU A 64 -30.48 45.19 23.49
N PRO A 65 -29.14 45.35 23.31
CA PRO A 65 -28.33 45.37 22.08
C PRO A 65 -27.03 44.52 22.24
N GLN A 66 -26.25 44.07 21.26
CA GLN A 66 -26.11 44.29 19.81
C GLN A 66 -25.31 43.09 19.25
N GLN A 67 -25.77 42.52 18.12
CA GLN A 67 -25.08 41.52 17.27
C GLN A 67 -24.51 42.28 16.03
N ALA A 68 -23.69 41.75 15.11
CA ALA A 68 -23.70 40.45 14.46
C ALA A 68 -22.47 40.23 13.53
N PRO A 69 -22.31 39.02 12.96
CA PRO A 69 -21.41 38.72 11.84
C PRO A 69 -22.14 38.34 10.52
N VAL A 70 -21.42 38.46 9.39
CA VAL A 70 -21.45 37.74 8.07
C VAL A 70 -22.50 37.97 6.94
N ASN A 71 -21.98 38.26 5.71
CA ASN A 71 -22.08 37.48 4.43
C ASN A 71 -22.93 37.93 3.20
N GLN A 72 -22.32 37.77 1.99
CA GLN A 72 -22.82 37.24 0.67
C GLN A 72 -22.73 38.11 -0.63
N GLY A 73 -21.91 37.60 -1.59
CA GLY A 73 -22.11 37.37 -3.04
C GLY A 73 -22.68 38.39 -4.06
N THR A 74 -21.93 38.66 -5.15
CA THR A 74 -22.27 38.49 -6.60
C THR A 74 -21.20 39.14 -7.50
N GLY A 75 -21.03 38.62 -8.72
CA GLY A 75 -19.84 38.79 -9.56
C GLY A 75 -19.80 40.00 -10.50
N GLY A 76 -18.64 40.11 -11.19
CA GLY A 76 -18.40 41.04 -12.29
C GLY A 76 -17.33 42.10 -11.97
N PHE A 77 -16.05 41.71 -11.97
CA PHE A 77 -14.94 42.66 -11.91
C PHE A 77 -14.47 43.01 -13.32
N THR A 78 -14.67 44.27 -13.72
CA THR A 78 -13.70 45.00 -14.52
C THR A 78 -13.39 46.26 -13.75
N LEU A 79 -12.20 46.33 -13.17
CA LEU A 79 -11.67 47.56 -12.60
C LEU A 79 -10.29 47.80 -13.18
N ALA A 80 -10.22 48.97 -13.80
CA ALA A 80 -9.06 49.57 -14.39
C ALA A 80 -7.95 49.73 -13.36
N GLU A 81 -6.74 49.66 -13.90
CA GLU A 81 -5.47 50.03 -13.30
C GLU A 81 -5.59 51.36 -12.55
N GLU A 82 -5.40 51.34 -11.24
CA GLU A 82 -4.90 52.51 -10.50
C GLU A 82 -3.59 52.13 -9.84
N GLU A 83 -2.54 52.74 -10.38
CA GLU A 83 -1.14 52.60 -10.01
C GLU A 83 -0.89 53.11 -8.58
N GLU A 84 -0.84 52.20 -7.61
CA GLU A 84 -0.17 52.49 -6.34
C GLU A 84 1.35 52.42 -6.54
N GLN A 85 1.95 53.54 -6.93
CA GLN A 85 3.40 53.74 -6.86
C GLN A 85 3.86 53.85 -5.40
N THR A 86 4.22 52.68 -4.85
CA THR A 86 5.50 52.36 -4.18
C THR A 86 6.03 53.28 -3.07
N ARG A 87 5.68 52.97 -1.81
CA ARG A 87 6.68 53.09 -0.72
C ARG A 87 7.62 51.87 -0.77
N PRO A 88 8.95 52.04 -0.81
CA PRO A 88 9.87 50.90 -0.83
C PRO A 88 9.84 50.14 0.49
N PHE A 89 9.69 48.81 0.42
CA PHE A 89 9.81 47.92 1.57
C PHE A 89 11.23 48.02 2.15
N ALA A 90 11.35 48.43 3.41
CA ALA A 90 12.63 48.58 4.10
C ALA A 90 12.77 47.52 5.20
N HIS A 91 13.73 46.60 5.04
CA HIS A 91 14.05 45.58 6.03
C HIS A 91 15.51 45.14 5.87
N PRO A 92 16.25 44.86 6.97
CA PRO A 92 17.66 44.45 6.90
C PRO A 92 17.91 43.24 6.00
N ALA A 93 16.94 42.33 5.86
CA ALA A 93 17.05 41.19 4.95
C ALA A 93 17.16 41.65 3.48
N LEU A 94 16.42 42.68 3.07
CA LEU A 94 16.48 43.20 1.69
C LEU A 94 17.80 43.93 1.43
N ASP A 95 18.32 44.65 2.42
CA ASP A 95 19.61 45.34 2.30
C ASP A 95 20.77 44.34 2.17
N GLN A 96 20.77 43.28 3.01
CA GLN A 96 21.73 42.18 2.92
C GLN A 96 21.62 41.43 1.59
N PHE A 97 20.40 41.25 1.07
CA PHE A 97 20.18 40.64 -0.23
C PHE A 97 20.80 41.49 -1.35
N ARG A 98 20.51 42.79 -1.38
CA ARG A 98 21.04 43.75 -2.37
C ARG A 98 22.56 43.75 -2.39
N GLU A 99 23.18 43.81 -1.21
CA GLU A 99 24.63 43.77 -1.07
C GLU A 99 25.22 42.46 -1.62
N LEU A 100 24.64 41.31 -1.23
CA LEU A 100 25.15 40.01 -1.67
C LEU A 100 24.94 39.79 -3.18
N TYR A 101 23.74 40.10 -3.69
CA TYR A 101 23.34 39.90 -5.08
C TYR A 101 24.15 40.78 -6.05
N GLY A 102 24.41 42.04 -5.67
CA GLY A 102 25.18 43.02 -6.45
C GLY A 102 26.70 42.91 -6.31
N SER A 103 27.21 41.91 -5.59
CA SER A 103 28.64 41.77 -5.35
C SER A 103 29.28 40.64 -6.17
N LYS A 104 30.61 40.69 -6.31
CA LYS A 104 31.41 39.57 -6.84
C LYS A 104 31.30 38.31 -5.97
N GLN A 105 30.81 38.41 -4.73
CA GLN A 105 30.64 37.28 -3.81
C GLN A 105 29.38 36.45 -4.09
N ARG A 106 28.50 36.88 -5.00
CA ARG A 106 27.28 36.14 -5.38
C ARG A 106 27.51 34.72 -5.90
N VAL A 107 28.73 34.38 -6.32
CA VAL A 107 29.12 33.02 -6.73
C VAL A 107 29.45 32.09 -5.55
N ASN A 108 29.50 32.62 -4.32
CA ASN A 108 29.83 31.84 -3.13
C ASN A 108 28.57 31.24 -2.50
N ARG A 109 28.38 29.93 -2.67
CA ARG A 109 27.22 29.22 -2.14
C ARG A 109 27.04 29.35 -0.62
N LYS A 110 28.14 29.36 0.15
CA LYS A 110 28.07 29.41 1.62
C LYS A 110 27.46 30.71 2.14
N LEU A 111 27.66 31.81 1.41
CA LEU A 111 27.07 33.10 1.77
C LEU A 111 25.56 33.11 1.54
N TRP A 112 25.10 32.50 0.43
CA TRP A 112 23.67 32.30 0.19
C TRP A 112 23.03 31.42 1.25
N ASP A 113 23.63 30.28 1.60
CA ASP A 113 23.09 29.42 2.66
C ASP A 113 23.00 30.17 4.01
N ARG A 114 24.01 31.00 4.33
CA ARG A 114 24.01 31.83 5.54
C ARG A 114 22.91 32.90 5.52
N TYR A 115 22.68 33.53 4.37
CA TYR A 115 21.63 34.54 4.18
C TYR A 115 20.23 33.91 4.28
N PHE A 116 19.97 32.84 3.53
CA PHE A 116 18.67 32.16 3.52
C PHE A 116 18.34 31.51 4.88
N THR A 117 19.34 31.16 5.68
CA THR A 117 19.14 30.68 7.08
C THR A 117 19.35 31.75 8.15
N SER A 118 19.34 33.03 7.78
CA SER A 118 19.42 34.14 8.74
C SER A 118 18.07 34.40 9.41
N ILE A 119 18.11 34.94 10.63
CA ILE A 119 16.90 35.29 11.38
C ILE A 119 16.16 36.42 10.65
N GLU A 120 16.93 37.38 10.13
CA GLU A 120 16.43 38.52 9.37
C GLU A 120 15.64 38.05 8.14
N PHE A 121 16.17 37.13 7.33
CA PHE A 121 15.43 36.57 6.20
C PHE A 121 14.21 35.76 6.64
N LEU A 122 14.39 34.82 7.58
CA LEU A 122 13.31 33.91 8.02
C LEU A 122 12.13 34.64 8.70
N SER A 123 12.35 35.86 9.20
CA SER A 123 11.30 36.70 9.76
C SER A 123 10.35 37.30 8.72
N VAL A 124 10.78 37.45 7.45
CA VAL A 124 10.00 38.14 6.39
C VAL A 124 9.86 37.34 5.09
N TYR A 125 10.46 36.15 4.96
CA TYR A 125 10.57 35.45 3.68
C TYR A 125 9.23 35.13 2.98
N ARG A 126 8.10 35.06 3.71
CA ARG A 126 6.74 34.87 3.17
C ARG A 126 5.85 36.11 3.28
N ASP A 127 6.41 37.30 3.53
CA ASP A 127 5.68 38.56 3.44
C ASP A 127 5.55 38.97 1.96
N PRO A 128 4.33 39.17 1.41
CA PRO A 128 4.13 39.55 0.01
C PRO A 128 4.88 40.82 -0.39
N ARG A 129 5.05 41.78 0.53
CA ARG A 129 5.77 43.02 0.28
C ARG A 129 7.27 42.78 0.13
N PHE A 130 7.81 41.81 0.86
CA PHE A 130 9.21 41.41 0.75
C PHE A 130 9.48 40.67 -0.55
N THR A 131 8.60 39.73 -0.94
CA THR A 131 8.76 38.98 -2.21
C THR A 131 8.65 39.90 -3.42
N ALA A 132 7.74 40.88 -3.39
CA ALA A 132 7.64 41.91 -4.42
C ALA A 132 8.93 42.77 -4.49
N ALA A 133 9.46 43.20 -3.35
CA ALA A 133 10.70 43.98 -3.29
C ALA A 133 11.95 43.19 -3.73
N LEU A 134 12.00 41.88 -3.45
CA LEU A 134 13.01 40.97 -3.98
C LEU A 134 12.94 40.90 -5.50
N ARG A 135 11.74 40.74 -6.08
CA ARG A 135 11.55 40.69 -7.54
C ARG A 135 12.00 41.99 -8.19
N GLN A 136 11.56 43.13 -7.66
CA GLN A 136 11.95 44.45 -8.15
C GLN A 136 13.48 44.61 -8.14
N THR A 137 14.13 44.25 -7.04
CA THR A 137 15.60 44.32 -6.92
C THR A 137 16.29 43.46 -7.99
N VAL A 138 15.82 42.23 -8.20
CA VAL A 138 16.38 41.36 -9.25
C VAL A 138 16.14 41.95 -10.64
N GLU A 139 14.96 42.51 -10.92
CA GLU A 139 14.64 43.12 -12.21
C GLU A 139 15.47 44.36 -12.54
N GLU A 140 15.74 45.20 -11.53
CA GLU A 140 16.58 46.39 -11.64
C GLU A 140 18.04 45.99 -11.93
N MET A 141 18.54 44.98 -11.23
CA MET A 141 19.94 44.59 -11.29
C MET A 141 20.26 43.58 -12.41
N LYS A 142 19.26 42.93 -13.03
CA LYS A 142 19.46 41.82 -13.98
C LYS A 142 20.38 42.13 -15.17
N LYS A 143 20.43 43.40 -15.60
CA LYS A 143 21.27 43.83 -16.74
C LYS A 143 22.76 43.71 -16.42
N GLU A 144 23.16 44.10 -15.22
CA GLU A 144 24.56 44.03 -14.76
C GLU A 144 24.84 42.69 -14.06
N TRP A 145 23.85 42.18 -13.33
CA TRP A 145 23.94 41.02 -12.47
C TRP A 145 22.79 40.04 -12.76
N PRO A 146 22.86 39.26 -13.86
CA PRO A 146 21.81 38.28 -14.18
C PRO A 146 21.72 37.16 -13.12
N PRO A 147 20.53 36.58 -12.87
CA PRO A 147 20.37 35.48 -11.93
C PRO A 147 21.20 34.26 -12.33
N ILE A 148 21.95 33.69 -11.38
CA ILE A 148 22.80 32.51 -11.60
C ILE A 148 22.28 31.30 -10.85
N SER A 149 22.47 30.11 -11.45
CA SER A 149 23.14 28.99 -10.78
C SER A 149 23.00 28.90 -9.26
N VAL A 150 24.03 29.45 -8.64
CA VAL A 150 24.33 29.41 -7.21
C VAL A 150 23.28 30.13 -6.35
N PHE A 151 22.56 31.09 -6.91
CA PHE A 151 21.45 31.81 -6.24
C PHE A 151 20.10 31.12 -6.45
N GLN A 152 19.85 30.59 -7.66
CA GLN A 152 18.58 29.94 -8.01
C GLN A 152 18.30 28.69 -7.16
N ILE A 153 19.34 27.91 -6.83
CA ILE A 153 19.18 26.69 -6.02
C ILE A 153 18.71 27.02 -4.59
N PRO A 154 19.37 27.88 -3.79
CA PRO A 154 18.88 28.21 -2.45
C PRO A 154 17.50 28.91 -2.46
N LEU A 155 17.18 29.67 -3.51
CA LEU A 155 15.83 30.23 -3.69
C LEU A 155 14.77 29.12 -3.83
N ALA A 156 15.03 28.12 -4.69
CA ALA A 156 14.18 26.94 -4.85
C ALA A 156 14.09 26.08 -3.58
N VAL A 157 15.17 26.02 -2.79
CA VAL A 157 15.20 25.34 -1.49
C VAL A 157 14.26 26.01 -0.48
N ALA A 158 14.37 27.34 -0.32
CA ALA A 158 13.62 28.11 0.66
C ALA A 158 12.11 28.17 0.36
N TYR A 159 11.77 28.33 -0.92
CA TYR A 159 10.39 28.44 -1.40
C TYR A 159 9.80 27.12 -1.92
N ARG A 160 10.59 26.05 -1.87
CA ARG A 160 10.17 24.65 -2.10
C ARG A 160 9.43 24.44 -3.44
N TYR A 161 10.01 24.95 -4.52
CA TYR A 161 9.49 24.77 -5.89
C TYR A 161 10.46 23.99 -6.79
N ARG A 162 9.94 23.45 -7.90
CA ARG A 162 10.75 22.90 -9.01
C ARG A 162 10.17 23.33 -10.36
N ALA A 163 11.05 23.49 -11.34
CA ALA A 163 10.63 23.74 -12.73
C ALA A 163 10.28 22.42 -13.44
N VAL A 164 9.11 22.40 -14.10
CA VAL A 164 8.61 21.32 -14.96
C VAL A 164 8.49 21.85 -16.38
N GLU A 165 9.19 21.21 -17.31
CA GLU A 165 9.24 21.67 -18.70
C GLU A 165 8.31 20.81 -19.55
N TYR A 166 7.31 21.46 -20.15
CA TYR A 166 6.43 20.90 -21.16
C TYR A 166 6.93 21.32 -22.55
N LYS A 167 6.41 20.68 -23.61
CA LYS A 167 6.81 20.97 -24.99
C LYS A 167 6.69 22.45 -25.37
N ASP A 168 5.70 23.14 -24.80
CA ASP A 168 5.36 24.52 -25.19
C ASP A 168 5.46 25.54 -24.05
N ARG A 169 5.74 25.11 -22.81
CA ARG A 169 5.84 26.01 -21.64
C ARG A 169 6.64 25.42 -20.48
N THR A 170 7.18 26.28 -19.62
CA THR A 170 7.71 25.88 -18.31
C THR A 170 6.70 26.23 -17.24
N GLU A 171 6.32 25.25 -16.43
CA GLU A 171 5.52 25.46 -15.23
C GLU A 171 6.38 25.27 -13.98
N PHE A 172 5.94 25.82 -12.86
CA PHE A 172 6.58 25.60 -11.57
C PHE A 172 5.64 24.81 -10.67
N GLU A 173 6.11 23.66 -10.22
CA GLU A 173 5.39 22.82 -9.28
C GLU A 173 5.85 23.17 -7.86
N LEU A 174 4.88 23.47 -7.00
CA LEU A 174 5.11 23.74 -5.58
C LEU A 174 5.00 22.44 -4.77
N ALA A 175 5.90 22.27 -3.80
CA ALA A 175 5.73 21.22 -2.82
C ALA A 175 4.46 21.46 -1.97
N ALA A 176 3.85 20.39 -1.47
CA ALA A 176 2.67 20.49 -0.61
C ALA A 176 2.90 21.48 0.56
N GLY A 177 1.96 22.42 0.73
CA GLY A 177 1.99 23.47 1.75
C GLY A 177 2.89 24.68 1.46
N ALA A 178 3.60 24.70 0.32
CA ALA A 178 4.52 25.80 -0.02
C ALA A 178 3.82 27.06 -0.59
N GLY A 179 2.56 26.97 -1.02
CA GLY A 179 1.79 28.11 -1.53
C GLY A 179 1.51 29.16 -0.46
N PHE A 180 1.68 30.44 -0.78
CA PHE A 180 1.32 31.61 0.03
C PHE A 180 1.14 32.85 -0.85
N ASP A 181 0.51 33.89 -0.32
CA ASP A 181 0.37 35.17 -1.02
C ASP A 181 1.75 35.83 -1.23
N GLY A 182 2.13 36.12 -2.48
CA GLY A 182 3.47 36.57 -2.85
C GLY A 182 4.40 35.50 -3.47
N ILE A 183 3.99 34.23 -3.53
CA ILE A 183 4.78 33.16 -4.19
C ILE A 183 5.02 33.44 -5.69
N GLU A 184 4.09 34.12 -6.36
CA GLU A 184 4.20 34.45 -7.79
C GLU A 184 5.41 35.33 -8.10
N ASP A 185 5.76 36.26 -7.21
CA ASP A 185 6.94 37.10 -7.38
C ASP A 185 8.23 36.27 -7.35
N ILE A 186 8.28 35.24 -6.50
CA ILE A 186 9.40 34.30 -6.45
C ILE A 186 9.49 33.46 -7.72
N LEU A 187 8.35 32.99 -8.24
CA LEU A 187 8.33 32.22 -9.49
C LEU A 187 8.73 33.08 -10.70
N LYS A 188 8.41 34.38 -10.69
CA LYS A 188 8.91 35.34 -11.69
C LYS A 188 10.43 35.48 -11.59
N ILE A 189 11.01 35.58 -10.38
CA ILE A 189 12.47 35.57 -10.20
C ILE A 189 13.08 34.25 -10.70
N ALA A 190 12.43 33.12 -10.46
CA ALA A 190 12.88 31.80 -10.90
C ALA A 190 12.95 31.70 -12.43
N ALA A 191 11.95 32.25 -13.12
CA ALA A 191 11.89 32.28 -14.59
C ALA A 191 12.98 33.16 -15.24
N MET A 192 13.56 34.11 -14.51
CA MET A 192 14.62 34.99 -15.02
C MET A 192 16.02 34.35 -15.03
N GLY A 193 16.19 33.16 -14.46
CA GLY A 193 17.48 32.48 -14.32
C GLY A 193 17.49 31.01 -14.73
N PRO A 194 18.62 30.32 -14.51
CA PRO A 194 18.70 28.88 -14.76
C PRO A 194 17.67 28.08 -13.95
N LEU A 195 16.86 27.29 -14.66
CA LEU A 195 15.75 26.52 -14.09
C LEU A 195 16.24 25.41 -13.14
N VAL A 196 15.69 25.37 -11.92
CA VAL A 196 15.99 24.32 -10.94
C VAL A 196 14.99 23.18 -11.09
N ARG A 197 15.42 22.10 -11.74
CA ARG A 197 14.56 20.92 -12.02
C ARG A 197 14.55 19.90 -10.87
N LYS A 198 15.66 19.79 -10.13
CA LYS A 198 15.82 18.80 -9.06
C LYS A 198 16.82 19.29 -8.01
N LEU A 199 16.47 19.12 -6.74
CA LEU A 199 17.37 19.31 -5.60
C LEU A 199 18.14 18.02 -5.30
N GLN A 200 19.37 18.11 -4.81
CA GLN A 200 20.22 16.95 -4.50
C GLN A 200 20.90 17.09 -3.12
N GLY A 201 21.12 15.96 -2.45
CA GLY A 201 21.86 15.87 -1.19
C GLY A 201 21.43 16.91 -0.14
N ASN A 202 22.36 17.79 0.24
CA ASN A 202 22.13 18.83 1.25
C ASN A 202 21.01 19.81 0.89
N ASP A 203 20.76 20.10 -0.39
CA ASP A 203 19.70 21.04 -0.81
C ASP A 203 18.32 20.48 -0.48
N LYS A 204 18.11 19.17 -0.69
CA LYS A 204 16.86 18.50 -0.29
C LYS A 204 16.69 18.49 1.22
N ALA A 205 17.76 18.21 1.97
CA ALA A 205 17.72 18.21 3.44
C ALA A 205 17.40 19.60 4.00
N LEU A 206 17.94 20.66 3.41
CA LEU A 206 17.64 22.03 3.80
C LEU A 206 16.20 22.43 3.39
N SER A 207 15.71 21.98 2.23
CA SER A 207 14.32 22.20 1.81
C SER A 207 13.32 21.52 2.75
N ALA A 208 13.66 20.33 3.25
CA ALA A 208 12.89 19.66 4.29
C ALA A 208 12.91 20.43 5.63
N ALA A 209 14.03 21.10 5.96
CA ALA A 209 14.10 21.96 7.14
C ALA A 209 13.17 23.19 7.06
N TYR A 210 13.02 23.80 5.87
CA TYR A 210 12.01 24.86 5.66
C TYR A 210 10.58 24.35 5.87
N ARG A 211 10.27 23.15 5.41
CA ARG A 211 8.96 22.54 5.69
C ARG A 211 8.74 22.34 7.19
N ASP A 212 9.76 21.86 7.92
CA ASP A 212 9.66 21.68 9.37
C ASP A 212 9.46 23.04 10.07
N TYR A 213 10.20 24.06 9.65
CA TYR A 213 10.05 25.44 10.13
C TYR A 213 8.64 25.99 9.90
N GLU A 214 8.07 25.78 8.72
CA GLU A 214 6.71 26.19 8.39
C GLU A 214 5.67 25.51 9.28
N ALA A 215 5.82 24.21 9.52
CA ALA A 215 4.95 23.47 10.42
C ALA A 215 5.04 23.99 11.86
N LEU A 216 6.27 24.25 12.35
CA LEU A 216 6.50 24.83 13.67
C LEU A 216 5.92 26.26 13.79
N CYS A 217 6.07 27.09 12.76
CA CYS A 217 5.45 28.42 12.72
C CYS A 217 3.92 28.33 12.73
N GLY A 218 3.35 27.33 12.05
CA GLY A 218 1.91 27.03 12.09
C GLY A 218 1.43 26.72 13.50
N LEU A 219 2.14 25.86 14.23
CA LEU A 219 1.84 25.54 15.62
C LEU A 219 1.92 26.78 16.52
N ALA A 220 2.95 27.62 16.36
CA ALA A 220 3.10 28.83 17.17
C ALA A 220 1.98 29.86 16.95
N ARG A 221 1.41 29.94 15.73
CA ARG A 221 0.31 30.88 15.40
C ARG A 221 -1.07 30.43 15.91
N GLN A 222 -1.26 29.13 16.16
CA GLN A 222 -2.54 28.61 16.60
C GLN A 222 -2.85 28.94 18.06
N GLU A 223 -1.87 29.42 18.83
CA GLU A 223 -1.93 29.77 20.28
C GLU A 223 -2.46 28.67 21.22
N LYS A 224 -2.88 27.51 20.67
CA LYS A 224 -3.36 26.34 21.39
C LYS A 224 -2.25 25.29 21.49
N TRP A 225 -1.68 25.14 22.68
CA TRP A 225 -0.64 24.16 22.98
C TRP A 225 -1.22 22.93 23.70
N ASP A 226 -1.88 22.06 22.94
CA ASP A 226 -2.41 20.79 23.43
C ASP A 226 -1.43 19.61 23.22
N LEU A 227 -1.84 18.40 23.62
CA LEU A 227 -1.04 17.19 23.50
C LEU A 227 -0.66 16.88 22.04
N ASP A 228 -1.51 17.25 21.08
CA ASP A 228 -1.23 17.05 19.66
C ASP A 228 -0.17 18.04 19.16
N ALA A 229 -0.27 19.32 19.53
CA ALA A 229 0.78 20.31 19.26
C ALA A 229 2.14 19.88 19.83
N ALA A 230 2.15 19.34 21.06
CA ALA A 230 3.35 18.80 21.69
C ALA A 230 3.93 17.60 20.91
N ARG A 231 3.08 16.66 20.48
CA ARG A 231 3.49 15.50 19.68
C ARG A 231 4.05 15.91 18.31
N GLN A 232 3.39 16.87 17.64
CA GLN A 232 3.84 17.40 16.36
C GLN A 232 5.18 18.13 16.50
N MET A 233 5.35 18.94 17.54
CA MET A 233 6.62 19.61 17.82
C MET A 233 7.74 18.61 18.08
N HIS A 234 7.51 17.60 18.93
CA HIS A 234 8.49 16.54 19.19
C HIS A 234 8.92 15.84 17.90
N LYS A 235 7.95 15.52 17.03
CA LYS A 235 8.22 14.93 15.71
C LYS A 235 9.19 15.79 14.90
N TYR A 236 8.99 17.10 14.80
CA TYR A 236 9.87 17.96 14.00
C TYR A 236 11.23 18.20 14.67
N VAL A 237 11.27 18.39 16.00
CA VAL A 237 12.52 18.60 16.74
C VAL A 237 13.40 17.35 16.74
N SER A 238 12.83 16.14 16.84
CA SER A 238 13.59 14.88 16.88
C SER A 238 14.42 14.61 15.62
N LEU A 239 14.02 15.17 14.47
CA LEU A 239 14.76 15.11 13.21
C LEU A 239 16.10 15.88 13.24
N TYR A 240 16.30 16.74 14.25
CA TYR A 240 17.54 17.48 14.48
C TYR A 240 18.45 16.82 15.51
N SER A 241 18.11 15.63 16.00
CA SER A 241 19.00 14.86 16.88
C SER A 241 20.27 14.42 16.17
N MET A 242 21.33 14.11 16.95
CA MET A 242 22.66 13.81 16.39
C MET A 242 22.67 12.58 15.47
N ALA A 243 21.71 11.66 15.63
CA ALA A 243 21.56 10.49 14.78
C ALA A 243 21.25 10.86 13.32
N TYR A 244 20.40 11.87 13.13
CA TYR A 244 19.87 12.29 11.82
C TYR A 244 20.60 13.51 11.24
N LEU A 245 21.39 14.22 12.05
CA LEU A 245 22.15 15.40 11.62
C LEU A 245 23.48 15.01 10.93
N LYS A 246 23.66 15.40 9.66
CA LYS A 246 24.84 15.07 8.84
C LYS A 246 25.48 16.31 8.20
N GLU A 247 26.78 16.24 7.93
CA GLU A 247 27.50 17.23 7.11
C GLU A 247 27.19 17.09 5.61
N ARG A 248 27.03 15.84 5.16
CA ARG A 248 26.68 15.47 3.78
C ARG A 248 25.51 14.51 3.81
N CYS A 249 24.35 14.98 3.40
CA CYS A 249 23.13 14.19 3.30
C CYS A 249 23.08 13.48 1.95
N VAL A 250 22.70 12.20 1.96
CA VAL A 250 22.58 11.36 0.76
C VAL A 250 21.16 10.82 0.62
N ASN A 251 20.51 10.52 1.75
CA ASN A 251 19.14 10.02 1.83
C ASN A 251 18.26 11.08 2.48
N SER A 252 17.72 11.99 1.67
CA SER A 252 16.85 13.07 2.15
C SER A 252 15.43 12.88 1.60
N ASP A 253 14.72 11.92 2.17
CA ASP A 253 13.26 11.83 2.04
C ASP A 253 12.61 12.47 3.29
N LEU A 254 11.29 12.50 3.36
CA LEU A 254 10.54 13.26 4.38
C LEU A 254 10.92 12.92 5.84
N PHE A 255 11.59 11.79 6.10
CA PHE A 255 11.73 11.15 7.42
C PHE A 255 13.16 10.72 7.83
N THR A 256 14.23 11.18 7.15
CA THR A 256 15.56 10.54 7.32
C THR A 256 16.69 11.46 7.82
N GLU A 257 17.12 12.49 7.08
CA GLU A 257 18.34 13.25 7.38
C GLU A 257 18.14 14.77 7.41
N ARG A 258 18.88 15.49 8.26
CA ARG A 258 19.01 16.96 8.26
C ARG A 258 20.46 17.37 8.11
N ASN A 259 20.69 18.51 7.46
CA ASN A 259 22.03 19.09 7.35
C ASN A 259 22.35 19.93 8.58
N ILE A 260 23.62 20.02 8.98
CA ILE A 260 24.03 20.88 10.12
C ILE A 260 23.59 22.34 9.94
N VAL A 261 23.59 22.86 8.71
CA VAL A 261 23.12 24.23 8.41
C VAL A 261 21.63 24.40 8.76
N SER A 262 20.84 23.33 8.70
CA SER A 262 19.41 23.34 9.05
C SER A 262 19.16 23.71 10.51
N LEU A 263 20.12 23.51 11.43
CA LEU A 263 19.98 23.94 12.83
C LEU A 263 19.74 25.45 12.96
N ARG A 264 20.29 26.25 12.05
CA ARG A 264 20.08 27.71 12.04
C ARG A 264 18.61 28.10 11.82
N VAL A 265 17.88 27.28 11.07
CA VAL A 265 16.45 27.47 10.84
C VAL A 265 15.67 27.15 12.12
N LEU A 266 16.04 26.08 12.83
CA LEU A 266 15.44 25.73 14.12
C LEU A 266 15.77 26.80 15.19
N GLU A 267 17.01 27.27 15.25
CA GLU A 267 17.43 28.38 16.12
C GLU A 267 16.61 29.64 15.87
N ALA A 268 16.36 29.98 14.60
CA ALA A 268 15.57 31.14 14.23
C ALA A 268 14.12 31.03 14.75
N PHE A 269 13.50 29.85 14.65
CA PHE A 269 12.16 29.61 15.18
C PHE A 269 12.08 29.92 16.68
N PHE A 270 12.94 29.31 17.51
CA PHE A 270 12.95 29.56 18.96
C PHE A 270 13.40 30.98 19.33
N SER A 271 14.14 31.67 18.45
CA SER A 271 14.53 33.06 18.66
C SER A 271 13.38 34.02 18.37
N LEU A 272 12.63 33.81 17.28
CA LEU A 272 11.58 34.73 16.81
C LEU A 272 10.28 34.62 17.60
N TYR A 273 9.91 33.42 18.05
CA TYR A 273 8.63 33.20 18.71
C TYR A 273 8.74 33.20 20.23
N THR A 274 7.69 33.69 20.88
CA THR A 274 7.44 33.47 22.31
C THR A 274 6.56 32.23 22.43
N LEU A 275 7.12 31.17 23.00
CA LEU A 275 6.48 29.85 23.11
C LEU A 275 6.21 29.56 24.59
N PRO A 276 5.29 28.66 24.93
CA PRO A 276 5.06 28.30 26.32
C PRO A 276 6.12 27.30 26.79
N GLU A 277 6.17 27.04 28.10
CA GLU A 277 7.24 26.25 28.74
C GLU A 277 7.37 24.85 28.13
N GLU A 278 6.24 24.23 27.79
CA GLU A 278 6.14 22.88 27.21
C GLU A 278 6.93 22.77 25.90
N ALA A 279 6.94 23.84 25.10
CA ALA A 279 7.69 23.87 23.85
C ALA A 279 9.20 23.84 24.10
N TYR A 280 9.67 24.60 25.09
CA TYR A 280 11.07 24.58 25.52
C TYR A 280 11.43 23.28 26.23
N GLU A 281 10.51 22.66 26.96
CA GLU A 281 10.70 21.31 27.53
C GLU A 281 10.96 20.27 26.44
N ILE A 282 10.15 20.26 25.38
CA ILE A 282 10.34 19.36 24.24
C ILE A 282 11.71 19.59 23.61
N LEU A 283 12.07 20.84 23.34
CA LEU A 283 13.40 21.19 22.81
C LEU A 283 14.53 20.68 23.71
N TRP A 284 14.45 21.00 25.00
CA TRP A 284 15.48 20.69 25.99
C TRP A 284 15.70 19.19 26.14
N ASN A 285 14.61 18.43 26.11
CA ASN A 285 14.62 17.00 26.35
C ASN A 285 14.99 16.21 25.09
N THR A 286 14.42 16.56 23.93
CA THR A 286 14.64 15.81 22.67
C THR A 286 16.06 15.96 22.14
N LEU A 287 16.71 17.11 22.37
CA LEU A 287 18.09 17.35 21.94
C LEU A 287 19.13 17.23 23.06
N GLU A 288 18.71 16.78 24.25
CA GLU A 288 19.57 16.60 25.44
C GLU A 288 20.41 17.85 25.77
N LEU A 289 19.77 19.02 25.82
CA LEU A 289 20.47 20.30 26.01
C LEU A 289 21.13 20.43 27.39
N ASN A 290 20.72 19.62 28.36
CA ASN A 290 21.36 19.51 29.66
C ASN A 290 22.81 18.97 29.57
N SER A 291 23.10 18.08 28.61
CA SER A 291 24.44 17.48 28.41
C SER A 291 25.29 18.26 27.40
N ALA A 292 24.69 19.17 26.64
CA ALA A 292 25.33 20.00 25.61
C ALA A 292 26.20 21.15 26.17
N VAL A 293 27.04 20.85 27.17
CA VAL A 293 27.90 21.83 27.85
C VAL A 293 29.31 21.88 27.24
N MET A 294 29.84 20.74 26.76
CA MET A 294 31.17 20.65 26.15
C MET A 294 31.22 19.76 24.90
N GLY A 295 32.27 19.90 24.10
CA GLY A 295 32.54 19.03 22.95
C GLY A 295 31.58 19.24 21.78
N ARG A 296 31.33 18.17 21.01
CA ARG A 296 30.53 18.24 19.77
C ARG A 296 29.08 18.68 20.01
N ALA A 297 28.47 18.28 21.13
CA ALA A 297 27.11 18.69 21.48
C ALA A 297 27.02 20.20 21.76
N GLN A 298 28.02 20.80 22.41
CA GLN A 298 28.10 22.24 22.60
C GLN A 298 28.22 22.99 21.26
N ILE A 299 29.03 22.48 20.33
CA ILE A 299 29.20 23.08 19.00
C ILE A 299 27.89 23.10 18.21
N LEU A 300 27.10 22.02 18.29
CA LEU A 300 25.85 21.89 17.54
C LEU A 300 24.68 22.60 18.21
N TYR A 301 24.51 22.44 19.53
CA TYR A 301 23.31 22.87 20.24
C TYR A 301 23.51 24.01 21.22
N GLY A 302 24.74 24.54 21.38
CA GLY A 302 25.06 25.56 22.37
C GLY A 302 24.18 26.81 22.26
N LYS A 303 23.83 27.23 21.04
CA LYS A 303 22.94 28.38 20.82
C LYS A 303 21.48 28.08 21.17
N LEU A 304 20.95 26.89 20.81
CA LEU A 304 19.61 26.46 21.24
C LEU A 304 19.51 26.35 22.77
N ARG A 305 20.58 25.86 23.41
CA ARG A 305 20.70 25.81 24.87
C ARG A 305 20.64 27.20 25.48
N GLN A 306 21.38 28.17 24.93
CA GLN A 306 21.33 29.56 25.38
C GLN A 306 19.93 30.15 25.24
N ILE A 307 19.27 29.97 24.08
CA ILE A 307 17.90 30.47 23.84
C ILE A 307 16.92 29.89 24.87
N ALA A 308 16.98 28.58 25.15
CA ALA A 308 16.12 27.94 26.13
C ALA A 308 16.39 28.44 27.57
N GLN A 309 17.65 28.70 27.93
CA GLN A 309 18.00 29.27 29.23
C GLN A 309 17.51 30.72 29.40
N GLU A 310 17.55 31.51 28.32
CA GLU A 310 17.08 32.90 28.33
C GLU A 310 15.55 32.99 28.38
N LYS A 311 14.85 32.12 27.63
CA LYS A 311 13.38 32.19 27.47
C LYS A 311 12.59 31.30 28.42
N ALA A 312 13.17 30.23 28.96
CA ALA A 312 12.50 29.28 29.87
C ALA A 312 13.48 28.68 30.92
N PRO A 313 14.03 29.51 31.84
CA PRO A 313 15.00 29.04 32.85
C PRO A 313 14.48 27.92 33.77
N GLN A 314 13.17 27.88 34.04
CA GLN A 314 12.47 26.88 34.85
C GLN A 314 12.55 25.47 34.26
N VAL A 315 12.67 25.34 32.94
CA VAL A 315 12.83 24.04 32.23
C VAL A 315 14.26 23.51 32.37
N CYS A 316 15.23 24.39 32.67
CA CYS A 316 16.66 24.07 32.62
C CYS A 316 17.19 23.41 33.92
N VAL A 317 16.31 23.05 34.87
CA VAL A 317 16.65 22.49 36.19
C VAL A 317 16.92 20.97 36.11
N PRO A 318 17.87 20.42 36.91
CA PRO A 318 18.12 18.97 36.95
C PRO A 318 16.87 18.16 37.31
N ARG A 319 16.63 17.08 36.56
CA ARG A 319 15.43 16.23 36.70
C ARG A 319 15.50 15.33 37.93
N GLU A 320 14.39 15.19 38.65
CA GLU A 320 14.16 14.03 39.52
C GLU A 320 13.78 12.81 38.67
N GLN A 321 14.40 11.67 38.93
CA GLN A 321 14.14 10.43 38.21
C GLN A 321 13.30 9.48 39.09
N PHE A 322 12.10 9.12 38.64
CA PHE A 322 11.20 8.19 39.34
C PHE A 322 11.42 6.72 38.91
N VAL A 323 12.69 6.28 38.86
CA VAL A 323 13.05 4.94 38.34
C VAL A 323 12.43 3.82 39.17
N GLU A 324 12.48 3.94 40.50
CA GLU A 324 11.91 2.93 41.42
C GLU A 324 10.40 2.81 41.28
N LEU A 325 9.71 3.95 41.09
CA LEU A 325 8.26 3.97 40.88
C LEU A 325 7.86 3.31 39.55
N ARG A 326 8.63 3.52 38.48
CA ARG A 326 8.41 2.84 37.19
C ARG A 326 8.55 1.33 37.33
N SER A 327 9.61 0.87 38.01
CA SER A 327 9.81 -0.55 38.29
C SER A 327 8.68 -1.13 39.13
N ALA A 328 8.21 -0.40 40.14
CA ALA A 328 7.08 -0.81 40.97
C ALA A 328 5.76 -0.90 40.18
N PHE A 329 5.53 -0.02 39.19
CA PHE A 329 4.36 -0.11 38.33
C PHE A 329 4.42 -1.33 37.41
N ILE A 330 5.58 -1.65 36.84
CA ILE A 330 5.78 -2.86 36.03
C ILE A 330 5.47 -4.10 36.87
N GLU A 331 5.97 -4.16 38.10
CA GLU A 331 5.70 -5.27 39.02
C GLU A 331 4.21 -5.37 39.37
N LEU A 332 3.57 -4.24 39.72
CA LEU A 332 2.12 -4.19 39.96
C LEU A 332 1.36 -4.72 38.74
N SER A 333 1.66 -4.23 37.54
CA SER A 333 0.97 -4.63 36.32
C SER A 333 1.04 -6.15 36.12
N GLY A 334 2.20 -6.77 36.34
CA GLY A 334 2.37 -8.22 36.29
C GLY A 334 1.57 -8.96 37.36
N GLN A 335 1.46 -8.41 38.57
CA GLN A 335 0.66 -9.02 39.65
C GLN A 335 -0.85 -8.91 39.37
N LEU A 336 -1.32 -7.80 38.82
CA LEU A 336 -2.75 -7.58 38.52
C LEU A 336 -3.29 -8.61 37.51
N TYR A 337 -2.48 -9.13 36.60
CA TYR A 337 -2.89 -10.21 35.67
C TYR A 337 -3.25 -11.54 36.35
N HIS A 338 -2.90 -11.75 37.62
CA HIS A 338 -3.20 -12.99 38.34
C HIS A 338 -4.58 -12.97 39.01
N PHE A 339 -5.27 -11.82 39.02
CA PHE A 339 -6.53 -11.63 39.71
C PHE A 339 -7.51 -10.86 38.82
N ASP A 340 -8.80 -11.23 38.84
CA ASP A 340 -9.84 -10.40 38.23
C ASP A 340 -9.95 -9.05 38.98
N ALA A 341 -10.29 -7.96 38.30
CA ALA A 341 -10.34 -6.61 38.90
C ALA A 341 -11.33 -6.47 40.07
N ASP A 342 -12.31 -7.37 40.18
CA ASP A 342 -13.28 -7.39 41.28
C ASP A 342 -12.81 -8.14 42.52
N MET A 343 -11.68 -8.86 42.43
CA MET A 343 -11.12 -9.62 43.55
C MET A 343 -10.48 -8.67 44.60
N PRO A 344 -10.64 -8.94 45.91
CA PRO A 344 -10.06 -8.12 46.98
C PRO A 344 -8.54 -7.90 46.85
N GLN A 345 -7.81 -8.93 46.41
CA GLN A 345 -6.35 -8.90 46.26
C GLN A 345 -5.90 -7.88 45.20
N ASN A 346 -6.63 -7.77 44.07
CA ASN A 346 -6.35 -6.79 43.02
C ASN A 346 -6.55 -5.36 43.54
N ARG A 347 -7.63 -5.15 44.30
CA ARG A 347 -7.97 -3.85 44.90
C ARG A 347 -6.93 -3.41 45.92
N GLU A 348 -6.54 -4.30 46.82
CA GLU A 348 -5.51 -4.03 47.83
C GLU A 348 -4.16 -3.62 47.21
N LEU A 349 -3.71 -4.34 46.17
CA LEU A 349 -2.46 -4.03 45.47
C LEU A 349 -2.52 -2.66 44.76
N THR A 350 -3.64 -2.37 44.10
CA THR A 350 -3.89 -1.09 43.43
C THR A 350 -3.88 0.07 44.43
N ASP A 351 -4.65 -0.03 45.51
CA ASP A 351 -4.77 1.02 46.50
C ASP A 351 -3.44 1.25 47.23
N ALA A 352 -2.71 0.18 47.56
CA ALA A 352 -1.38 0.26 48.15
C ALA A 352 -0.37 0.98 47.24
N PHE A 353 -0.43 0.75 45.92
CA PHE A 353 0.43 1.44 44.96
C PHE A 353 0.09 2.93 44.85
N LEU A 354 -1.19 3.28 44.72
CA LEU A 354 -1.64 4.68 44.62
C LEU A 354 -1.42 5.46 45.92
N ALA A 355 -1.31 4.78 47.07
CA ALA A 355 -0.98 5.40 48.35
C ALA A 355 0.52 5.71 48.54
N ARG A 356 1.41 5.21 47.67
CA ARG A 356 2.85 5.43 47.84
C ARG A 356 3.21 6.91 47.76
N TRP A 357 4.09 7.35 48.65
CA TRP A 357 4.52 8.76 48.73
C TRP A 357 5.24 9.24 47.46
N ASP A 358 6.01 8.35 46.81
CA ASP A 358 6.75 8.63 45.58
C ASP A 358 5.79 8.75 44.38
N PHE A 359 4.73 7.93 44.31
CA PHE A 359 3.63 8.12 43.35
C PHE A 359 2.92 9.45 43.55
N GLN A 360 2.55 9.78 44.79
CA GLN A 360 1.88 11.05 45.10
C GLN A 360 2.72 12.27 44.68
N ARG A 361 4.04 12.18 44.83
CA ARG A 361 4.96 13.21 44.37
C ARG A 361 5.09 13.24 42.83
N ALA A 362 5.19 12.08 42.20
CA ALA A 362 5.31 11.93 40.76
C ALA A 362 4.06 12.39 40.00
N ALA A 363 2.86 12.10 40.51
CA ALA A 363 1.58 12.50 39.93
C ALA A 363 1.36 14.03 39.92
N ARG A 364 2.12 14.78 40.72
CA ARG A 364 2.16 16.25 40.71
C ARG A 364 3.22 16.82 39.78
N THR A 365 4.02 15.96 39.16
CA THR A 365 5.11 16.36 38.24
C THR A 365 4.62 16.29 36.81
N ARG A 366 4.54 17.44 36.14
CA ARG A 366 4.02 17.59 34.77
C ARG A 366 4.62 16.58 33.78
N MET A 367 5.94 16.42 33.79
CA MET A 367 6.66 15.49 32.92
C MET A 367 6.28 14.02 33.17
N PHE A 368 6.13 13.61 34.42
CA PHE A 368 5.79 12.22 34.76
C PHE A 368 4.35 11.90 34.32
N VAL A 369 3.41 12.82 34.53
CA VAL A 369 2.02 12.62 34.08
C VAL A 369 1.95 12.50 32.56
N ARG A 370 2.66 13.36 31.82
CA ARG A 370 2.70 13.31 30.35
C ARG A 370 3.35 12.02 29.82
N ASP A 371 4.56 11.73 30.30
CA ASP A 371 5.40 10.69 29.69
C ASP A 371 5.07 9.30 30.22
N GLU A 372 4.58 9.15 31.45
CA GLU A 372 4.25 7.84 32.04
C GLU A 372 2.74 7.63 32.11
N ILE A 373 1.99 8.53 32.75
CA ILE A 373 0.58 8.27 33.04
C ILE A 373 -0.24 8.29 31.75
N LEU A 374 -0.23 9.41 31.02
CA LEU A 374 -0.99 9.56 29.78
C LEU A 374 -0.52 8.59 28.69
N HIS A 375 0.79 8.36 28.57
CA HIS A 375 1.34 7.57 27.47
C HIS A 375 1.40 6.06 27.75
N HIS A 376 1.67 5.64 28.99
CA HIS A 376 1.91 4.24 29.33
C HIS A 376 0.85 3.65 30.26
N TRP A 377 0.31 4.41 31.22
CA TRP A 377 -0.58 3.86 32.24
C TRP A 377 -2.06 3.95 31.82
N CYS A 378 -2.44 4.99 31.06
CA CYS A 378 -3.74 5.15 30.42
C CYS A 378 -3.86 4.34 29.10
N GLY A 379 -3.17 3.20 29.00
CA GLY A 379 -3.13 2.35 27.81
C GLY A 379 -4.48 1.69 27.46
N PRO A 380 -4.50 0.81 26.44
CA PRO A 380 -5.71 0.10 26.04
C PRO A 380 -6.33 -0.63 27.23
N TYR A 381 -7.64 -0.46 27.42
CA TYR A 381 -8.34 -0.97 28.59
C TYR A 381 -8.22 -2.50 28.67
N ASP A 382 -7.76 -2.98 29.82
CA ASP A 382 -7.62 -4.39 30.16
C ASP A 382 -8.54 -4.71 31.37
N PRO A 383 -9.38 -5.76 31.30
CA PRO A 383 -10.21 -6.17 32.43
C PRO A 383 -9.47 -6.36 33.76
N HIS A 384 -8.18 -6.74 33.74
CA HIS A 384 -7.36 -6.95 34.94
C HIS A 384 -6.85 -5.63 35.55
N THR A 385 -6.72 -4.56 34.74
CA THR A 385 -6.28 -3.23 35.19
C THR A 385 -7.45 -2.24 35.36
N ALA A 386 -8.68 -2.68 35.08
CA ALA A 386 -9.89 -1.88 35.16
C ALA A 386 -10.07 -1.14 36.49
N TYR A 387 -9.77 -1.80 37.60
CA TYR A 387 -9.87 -1.18 38.93
C TYR A 387 -8.82 -0.07 39.12
N PHE A 388 -7.57 -0.31 38.72
CA PHE A 388 -6.51 0.69 38.71
C PHE A 388 -6.88 1.93 37.89
N LEU A 389 -7.36 1.75 36.66
CA LEU A 389 -7.78 2.86 35.80
C LEU A 389 -8.92 3.67 36.43
N ARG A 390 -9.91 3.01 37.04
CA ARG A 390 -11.02 3.70 37.74
C ARG A 390 -10.54 4.49 38.96
N GLN A 391 -9.63 3.94 39.76
CA GLN A 391 -9.08 4.65 40.92
C GLN A 391 -8.19 5.82 40.51
N LEU A 392 -7.39 5.64 39.46
CA LEU A 392 -6.57 6.70 38.88
C LEU A 392 -7.45 7.84 38.34
N MET A 393 -8.51 7.51 37.59
CA MET A 393 -9.49 8.49 37.12
C MET A 393 -10.15 9.23 38.29
N ALA A 394 -10.59 8.53 39.33
CA ALA A 394 -11.18 9.13 40.52
C ALA A 394 -10.22 10.07 41.27
N LEU A 395 -8.92 9.75 41.31
CA LEU A 395 -7.89 10.61 41.88
C LEU A 395 -7.78 11.93 41.12
N TYR A 396 -7.66 11.88 39.78
CA TYR A 396 -7.52 13.08 38.95
C TYR A 396 -8.82 13.89 38.83
N GLN A 397 -9.99 13.26 39.00
CA GLN A 397 -11.27 13.96 39.14
C GLN A 397 -11.37 14.75 40.45
N ARG A 398 -10.78 14.25 41.55
CA ARG A 398 -10.80 14.91 42.85
C ARG A 398 -9.78 16.04 42.96
N GLU A 399 -8.58 15.83 42.42
CA GLU A 399 -7.44 16.74 42.57
C GLU A 399 -7.21 17.57 41.29
N THR A 400 -8.00 18.63 41.09
CA THR A 400 -7.87 19.52 39.92
C THR A 400 -6.56 20.31 39.85
N SER A 401 -5.77 20.29 40.93
CA SER A 401 -4.43 20.89 40.98
C SER A 401 -3.35 20.05 40.27
N PHE A 402 -3.66 18.80 39.90
CA PHE A 402 -2.71 17.93 39.21
C PHE A 402 -2.55 18.36 37.75
N PRO A 403 -1.32 18.29 37.20
CA PRO A 403 -1.11 18.61 35.80
C PRO A 403 -1.84 17.62 34.90
N TYR A 404 -2.45 18.11 33.81
CA TYR A 404 -3.21 17.32 32.82
C TYR A 404 -4.40 16.51 33.37
N ALA A 405 -5.01 16.95 34.47
CA ALA A 405 -6.07 16.17 35.12
C ALA A 405 -7.28 15.88 34.21
N ARG A 406 -7.66 16.85 33.37
CA ARG A 406 -8.75 16.67 32.41
C ARG A 406 -8.39 15.62 31.36
N GLU A 407 -7.19 15.71 30.80
CA GLU A 407 -6.68 14.84 29.74
C GLU A 407 -6.53 13.39 30.23
N VAL A 408 -6.11 13.19 31.49
CA VAL A 408 -6.02 11.85 32.08
C VAL A 408 -7.42 11.22 32.21
N VAL A 409 -8.41 12.00 32.65
CA VAL A 409 -9.79 11.51 32.79
C VAL A 409 -10.40 11.18 31.43
N GLU A 410 -10.24 12.07 30.44
CA GLU A 410 -10.71 11.86 29.07
C GLU A 410 -10.03 10.61 28.45
N ALA A 411 -8.72 10.46 28.59
CA ALA A 411 -7.99 9.30 28.04
C ALA A 411 -8.45 7.96 28.65
N ILE A 412 -8.73 7.93 29.96
CA ILE A 412 -9.22 6.71 30.62
C ILE A 412 -10.66 6.40 30.16
N GLN A 413 -11.53 7.41 30.07
CA GLN A 413 -12.90 7.24 29.60
C GLN A 413 -12.94 6.74 28.16
N ASP A 414 -12.14 7.33 27.27
CA ASP A 414 -12.02 6.88 25.88
C ASP A 414 -11.58 5.42 25.79
N SER A 415 -10.63 5.00 26.64
CA SER A 415 -10.15 3.61 26.70
C SER A 415 -11.25 2.64 27.14
N ILE A 416 -12.08 3.02 28.12
CA ILE A 416 -13.26 2.25 28.56
C ILE A 416 -14.27 2.11 27.41
N ASP A 417 -14.64 3.23 26.79
CA ASP A 417 -15.64 3.27 25.72
C ASP A 417 -15.19 2.44 24.50
N GLN A 418 -13.91 2.50 24.14
CA GLN A 418 -13.33 1.68 23.06
C GLN A 418 -13.42 0.19 23.36
N TRP A 419 -13.16 -0.23 24.60
CA TRP A 419 -13.25 -1.64 24.98
C TRP A 419 -14.69 -2.15 24.99
N GLU A 420 -15.65 -1.35 25.44
CA GLU A 420 -17.07 -1.72 25.37
C GLU A 420 -17.53 -1.94 23.92
N LYS A 421 -17.12 -1.04 23.02
CA LYS A 421 -17.36 -1.18 21.58
C LYS A 421 -16.71 -2.45 21.01
N GLU A 422 -15.45 -2.72 21.35
CA GLU A 422 -14.74 -3.93 20.88
C GLU A 422 -15.38 -5.22 21.41
N LYS A 423 -15.84 -5.22 22.66
CA LYS A 423 -16.57 -6.35 23.25
C LYS A 423 -17.93 -6.58 22.59
N ALA A 424 -18.66 -5.51 22.31
CA ALA A 424 -19.91 -5.58 21.54
C ALA A 424 -19.65 -6.15 20.13
N ARG A 425 -18.61 -5.66 19.44
CA ARG A 425 -18.18 -6.16 18.12
C ARG A 425 -17.85 -7.64 18.13
N LYS A 426 -17.11 -8.12 19.14
CA LYS A 426 -16.80 -9.56 19.29
C LYS A 426 -18.06 -10.41 19.48
N ARG A 427 -19.00 -9.97 20.34
CA ARG A 427 -20.29 -10.67 20.53
C ARG A 427 -21.13 -10.69 19.25
N GLU A 428 -21.18 -9.57 18.53
CA GLU A 428 -21.87 -9.51 17.25
C GLU A 428 -21.22 -10.46 16.23
N GLN A 429 -19.89 -10.48 16.13
CA GLN A 429 -19.16 -11.38 15.25
C GLN A 429 -19.40 -12.86 15.59
N GLU A 430 -19.42 -13.23 16.87
CA GLU A 430 -19.77 -14.57 17.33
C GLU A 430 -21.22 -14.94 16.94
N ASN A 431 -22.17 -14.03 17.15
CA ASN A 431 -23.57 -14.23 16.76
C ASN A 431 -23.73 -14.42 15.24
N LEU A 432 -23.07 -13.57 14.43
CA LEU A 432 -23.07 -13.71 12.97
C LEU A 432 -22.43 -15.02 12.53
N GLY A 433 -21.32 -15.43 13.16
CA GLY A 433 -20.67 -16.72 12.88
C GLY A 433 -21.54 -17.92 13.23
N ASN A 434 -22.41 -17.82 14.24
CA ASN A 434 -23.39 -18.85 14.57
C ASN A 434 -24.52 -18.91 13.53
N LEU A 435 -25.12 -17.75 13.19
CA LEU A 435 -26.12 -17.64 12.13
C LEU A 435 -25.60 -18.13 10.77
N ALA A 436 -24.32 -17.86 10.47
CA ALA A 436 -23.70 -18.25 9.22
C ALA A 436 -23.61 -19.77 9.04
N ARG A 437 -23.74 -20.58 10.11
CA ARG A 437 -23.73 -22.05 10.06
C ARG A 437 -25.12 -22.67 9.88
N GLU A 438 -26.18 -21.89 10.06
CA GLU A 438 -27.56 -22.37 9.90
C GLU A 438 -27.88 -22.72 8.44
N GLU A 439 -29.00 -23.42 8.22
CA GLU A 439 -29.47 -23.76 6.87
C GLU A 439 -30.07 -22.53 6.18
N ILE A 440 -29.64 -22.27 4.94
CA ILE A 440 -30.14 -21.15 4.15
C ILE A 440 -31.47 -21.54 3.48
N THR A 441 -32.54 -20.86 3.88
CA THR A 441 -33.89 -20.93 3.29
C THR A 441 -34.28 -19.60 2.65
N LEU A 442 -35.44 -19.55 1.98
CA LEU A 442 -35.94 -18.29 1.41
C LEU A 442 -36.26 -17.24 2.49
N ASP A 443 -36.59 -17.64 3.71
CA ASP A 443 -36.86 -16.72 4.83
C ASP A 443 -35.59 -15.95 5.26
N CYS A 444 -34.41 -16.52 5.01
CA CYS A 444 -33.14 -15.84 5.22
C CYS A 444 -32.93 -14.69 4.21
N CYS A 445 -33.64 -14.67 3.07
CA CYS A 445 -33.51 -13.68 2.01
C CYS A 445 -34.33 -12.41 2.29
N SER A 446 -34.15 -11.83 3.47
CA SER A 446 -34.88 -10.66 3.95
C SER A 446 -33.93 -9.60 4.51
N PRO A 447 -34.12 -8.29 4.24
CA PRO A 447 -33.34 -7.21 4.85
C PRO A 447 -33.36 -7.18 6.39
N ARG A 448 -34.26 -7.93 7.05
CA ARG A 448 -34.25 -8.11 8.52
C ARG A 448 -33.24 -9.15 9.00
N HIS A 449 -32.79 -10.04 8.12
CA HIS A 449 -31.80 -11.05 8.47
C HIS A 449 -30.39 -10.42 8.42
N PRO A 450 -29.61 -10.41 9.53
CA PRO A 450 -28.37 -9.63 9.62
C PRO A 450 -27.31 -9.93 8.56
N LEU A 451 -27.18 -11.21 8.16
CA LEU A 451 -26.24 -11.63 7.10
C LEU A 451 -26.75 -11.23 5.71
N PHE A 452 -28.08 -11.27 5.51
CA PHE A 452 -28.66 -10.89 4.23
C PHE A 452 -28.64 -9.39 4.04
N LEU A 453 -28.87 -8.59 5.09
CA LEU A 453 -28.77 -7.13 5.01
C LEU A 453 -27.38 -6.68 4.54
N ARG A 454 -26.32 -7.27 5.09
CA ARG A 454 -24.93 -7.06 4.67
C ARG A 454 -24.72 -7.49 3.22
N TYR A 455 -25.24 -8.67 2.86
CA TYR A 455 -25.24 -9.18 1.49
C TYR A 455 -25.90 -8.17 0.51
N PHE A 456 -27.13 -7.79 0.82
CA PHE A 456 -28.00 -6.93 0.03
C PHE A 456 -27.41 -5.54 -0.17
N LEU A 457 -27.04 -4.84 0.91
CA LEU A 457 -26.55 -3.46 0.79
C LEU A 457 -25.28 -3.37 -0.07
N ARG A 458 -24.35 -4.31 0.09
CA ARG A 458 -23.09 -4.27 -0.66
C ARG A 458 -23.24 -4.80 -2.09
N ASN A 459 -24.07 -5.81 -2.36
CA ASN A 459 -24.16 -6.40 -3.71
C ASN A 459 -25.22 -5.74 -4.61
N SER A 460 -26.28 -5.17 -4.04
CA SER A 460 -27.31 -4.43 -4.79
C SER A 460 -26.86 -3.02 -5.22
N PHE A 461 -25.99 -2.41 -4.41
CA PHE A 461 -25.52 -1.03 -4.58
C PHE A 461 -23.98 -0.98 -4.66
N TYR A 462 -23.37 -1.98 -5.31
CA TYR A 462 -21.92 -2.14 -5.27
C TYR A 462 -21.15 -0.99 -5.94
N HIS A 463 -21.79 -0.28 -6.87
CA HIS A 463 -21.29 0.92 -7.53
C HIS A 463 -21.54 2.23 -6.80
N ALA A 464 -22.33 2.18 -5.73
CA ALA A 464 -22.73 3.38 -5.05
C ALA A 464 -21.53 4.11 -4.47
N GLU A 465 -21.54 5.42 -4.62
CA GLU A 465 -20.54 6.31 -4.04
C GLU A 465 -21.16 7.17 -2.95
N THR A 466 -20.35 7.46 -1.94
CA THR A 466 -20.67 8.43 -0.90
C THR A 466 -20.51 9.86 -1.44
N SER A 467 -21.06 10.85 -0.75
CA SER A 467 -20.94 12.27 -1.11
C SER A 467 -19.50 12.78 -1.31
N ASP A 468 -18.49 12.15 -0.69
CA ASP A 468 -17.07 12.46 -0.86
C ASP A 468 -16.38 11.62 -1.96
N GLY A 469 -17.13 10.89 -2.78
CA GLY A 469 -16.62 10.12 -3.93
C GLY A 469 -15.91 8.82 -3.54
N LYS A 470 -16.22 8.24 -2.37
CA LYS A 470 -15.68 6.93 -1.96
C LYS A 470 -16.68 5.82 -2.24
N SER A 471 -16.18 4.64 -2.55
CA SER A 471 -17.02 3.44 -2.75
C SER A 471 -17.76 3.06 -1.47
N LEU A 472 -19.08 2.92 -1.56
CA LEU A 472 -19.92 2.40 -0.48
C LEU A 472 -19.53 0.96 -0.13
N ALA A 473 -19.26 0.11 -1.14
CA ALA A 473 -18.84 -1.27 -0.92
C ALA A 473 -17.55 -1.36 -0.11
N GLY A 474 -16.56 -0.51 -0.40
CA GLY A 474 -15.31 -0.45 0.37
C GLY A 474 -15.50 0.01 1.81
N LEU A 475 -16.46 0.91 2.07
CA LEU A 475 -16.82 1.34 3.42
C LEU A 475 -17.57 0.24 4.19
N LEU A 476 -18.50 -0.45 3.54
CA LEU A 476 -19.21 -1.59 4.12
C LEU A 476 -18.25 -2.75 4.43
N ASP A 477 -17.28 -3.04 3.57
CA ASP A 477 -16.25 -4.07 3.84
C ASP A 477 -15.41 -3.74 5.08
N GLN A 478 -15.25 -2.46 5.43
CA GLN A 478 -14.51 -2.03 6.63
C GLN A 478 -15.39 -1.98 7.89
N ARG A 479 -16.61 -1.46 7.79
CA ARG A 479 -17.46 -1.10 8.94
C ARG A 479 -18.66 -2.00 9.15
N PHE A 480 -19.09 -2.73 8.12
CA PHE A 480 -20.27 -3.60 8.14
C PHE A 480 -20.07 -4.84 7.22
N PRO A 481 -19.00 -5.63 7.44
CA PRO A 481 -18.53 -6.63 6.48
C PRO A 481 -19.50 -7.80 6.30
N GLN A 482 -19.52 -8.37 5.10
CA GLN A 482 -20.24 -9.62 4.79
C GLN A 482 -19.51 -10.86 5.32
N ASP A 483 -20.26 -11.96 5.49
CA ASP A 483 -19.68 -13.29 5.67
C ASP A 483 -19.54 -14.00 4.31
N ALA A 484 -18.30 -14.11 3.82
CA ALA A 484 -18.03 -14.67 2.50
C ALA A 484 -18.46 -16.14 2.36
N GLY A 485 -18.38 -16.93 3.44
CA GLY A 485 -18.80 -18.33 3.42
C GLY A 485 -20.32 -18.47 3.30
N TRP A 486 -21.06 -17.64 4.02
CA TRP A 486 -22.51 -17.57 3.93
C TRP A 486 -22.98 -17.07 2.55
N VAL A 487 -22.34 -16.03 2.00
CA VAL A 487 -22.68 -15.50 0.67
C VAL A 487 -22.46 -16.53 -0.44
N ARG A 488 -21.35 -17.28 -0.40
CA ARG A 488 -21.09 -18.38 -1.33
C ARG A 488 -22.20 -19.45 -1.26
N ARG A 489 -22.55 -19.88 -0.04
CA ARG A 489 -23.63 -20.86 0.19
C ARG A 489 -24.99 -20.35 -0.27
N LEU A 490 -25.27 -19.05 -0.13
CA LEU A 490 -26.51 -18.42 -0.62
C LEU A 490 -26.59 -18.54 -2.15
N ALA A 491 -25.52 -18.18 -2.87
CA ALA A 491 -25.45 -18.27 -4.33
C ALA A 491 -25.59 -19.72 -4.84
N GLU A 492 -24.96 -20.68 -4.16
CA GLU A 492 -25.05 -22.11 -4.50
C GLU A 492 -26.48 -22.68 -4.39
N LYS A 493 -27.32 -22.13 -3.49
CA LYS A 493 -28.72 -22.54 -3.34
C LYS A 493 -29.59 -22.12 -4.53
N LYS A 494 -29.16 -21.14 -5.34
CA LYS A 494 -29.89 -20.62 -6.51
C LYS A 494 -31.33 -20.24 -6.19
N LEU A 495 -31.56 -19.64 -5.02
CA LEU A 495 -32.87 -19.17 -4.59
C LEU A 495 -33.28 -17.96 -5.44
N SER A 496 -34.57 -17.83 -5.71
CA SER A 496 -35.16 -16.63 -6.27
C SER A 496 -36.40 -16.19 -5.50
N LEU A 497 -36.57 -14.87 -5.37
CA LEU A 497 -37.69 -14.25 -4.68
C LEU A 497 -38.66 -13.65 -5.71
N PRO A 498 -39.89 -14.18 -5.85
CA PRO A 498 -40.91 -13.59 -6.69
C PRO A 498 -41.56 -12.38 -5.99
N VAL A 499 -41.78 -11.30 -6.73
CA VAL A 499 -42.45 -10.08 -6.28
C VAL A 499 -43.48 -9.66 -7.33
N ILE A 500 -44.75 -9.61 -6.96
CA ILE A 500 -45.84 -9.22 -7.87
C ILE A 500 -46.27 -7.79 -7.53
N LEU A 501 -46.34 -6.92 -8.55
CA LEU A 501 -46.81 -5.55 -8.43
C LEU A 501 -48.04 -5.34 -9.32
N HIS A 502 -49.02 -4.61 -8.80
CA HIS A 502 -50.19 -4.17 -9.58
C HIS A 502 -50.09 -2.67 -9.81
N GLN A 503 -49.88 -2.26 -11.05
CA GLN A 503 -49.81 -0.87 -11.45
C GLN A 503 -51.15 -0.43 -12.01
N LYS A 504 -51.70 0.66 -11.47
CA LYS A 504 -52.92 1.28 -12.00
C LYS A 504 -52.53 2.37 -13.00
N ASN A 505 -52.86 2.17 -14.26
CA ASN A 505 -52.71 3.16 -15.32
C ASN A 505 -54.08 3.67 -15.72
N ILE A 506 -54.22 4.98 -15.91
CA ILE A 506 -55.43 5.59 -16.47
C ILE A 506 -55.19 5.70 -17.97
N ALA A 507 -55.95 4.95 -18.78
CA ALA A 507 -55.85 5.02 -20.23
C ALA A 507 -56.34 6.40 -20.76
N GLU A 508 -55.97 6.77 -21.99
CA GLU A 508 -56.36 8.06 -22.61
C GLU A 508 -57.89 8.25 -22.70
N ASP A 509 -58.67 7.17 -22.59
CA ASP A 509 -60.13 7.16 -22.56
C ASP A 509 -60.75 7.27 -21.14
N GLY A 510 -59.91 7.40 -20.11
CA GLY A 510 -60.30 7.51 -18.71
C GLY A 510 -60.63 6.18 -18.02
N GLN A 511 -60.41 5.02 -18.67
CA GLN A 511 -60.59 3.71 -18.04
C GLN A 511 -59.36 3.32 -17.21
N GLU A 512 -59.59 2.81 -15.99
CA GLU A 512 -58.54 2.24 -15.15
C GLU A 512 -58.11 0.87 -15.71
N GLN A 513 -56.88 0.78 -16.20
CA GLN A 513 -56.22 -0.47 -16.53
C GLN A 513 -55.28 -0.86 -15.39
N VAL A 514 -55.46 -2.07 -14.86
CA VAL A 514 -54.54 -2.65 -13.86
C VAL A 514 -53.58 -3.57 -14.59
N GLU A 515 -52.34 -3.13 -14.73
CA GLU A 515 -51.23 -3.93 -15.26
C GLU A 515 -50.57 -4.70 -14.11
N THR A 516 -50.25 -5.98 -14.33
CA THR A 516 -49.55 -6.80 -13.33
C THR A 516 -48.14 -7.06 -13.82
N LEU A 517 -47.15 -6.66 -13.03
CA LEU A 517 -45.73 -6.85 -13.30
C LEU A 517 -45.19 -7.96 -12.39
N GLU A 518 -44.57 -8.98 -12.98
CA GLU A 518 -43.96 -10.08 -12.24
C GLU A 518 -42.44 -9.91 -12.18
N PHE A 519 -41.94 -9.61 -10.99
CA PHE A 519 -40.50 -9.53 -10.71
C PHE A 519 -39.96 -10.83 -10.13
N GLU A 520 -38.77 -11.21 -10.58
CA GLU A 520 -37.97 -12.29 -9.98
C GLU A 520 -36.61 -11.71 -9.59
N ILE A 521 -36.25 -11.81 -8.31
CA ILE A 521 -34.94 -11.40 -7.79
C ILE A 521 -34.10 -12.66 -7.56
N ARG A 522 -32.95 -12.77 -8.22
CA ARG A 522 -32.02 -13.90 -8.06
C ARG A 522 -30.77 -13.45 -7.32
N PHE A 523 -30.33 -14.29 -6.38
CA PHE A 523 -29.20 -14.00 -5.49
C PHE A 523 -27.93 -14.66 -6.02
N HIS A 524 -27.04 -13.88 -6.63
CA HIS A 524 -25.71 -14.32 -7.06
C HIS A 524 -24.65 -13.93 -6.02
N GLN A 525 -23.44 -14.47 -6.09
CA GLN A 525 -22.39 -14.19 -5.12
C GLN A 525 -21.95 -12.72 -5.15
N PHE A 526 -21.86 -12.13 -6.34
CA PHE A 526 -21.29 -10.78 -6.51
C PHE A 526 -22.32 -9.68 -6.83
N TYR A 527 -23.57 -10.03 -7.15
CA TYR A 527 -24.62 -9.07 -7.51
C TYR A 527 -26.03 -9.67 -7.30
N LEU A 528 -27.06 -8.83 -7.39
CA LEU A 528 -28.45 -9.28 -7.49
C LEU A 528 -28.96 -9.09 -8.92
N GLU A 529 -29.60 -10.13 -9.47
CA GLU A 529 -30.23 -10.06 -10.78
C GLU A 529 -31.73 -9.81 -10.61
N TYR A 530 -32.21 -8.75 -11.26
CA TYR A 530 -33.63 -8.41 -11.31
C TYR A 530 -34.18 -8.79 -12.69
N ARG A 531 -35.30 -9.49 -12.71
CA ARG A 531 -36.02 -9.81 -13.95
C ARG A 531 -37.47 -9.37 -13.85
N CYS A 532 -37.99 -8.72 -14.88
CA CYS A 532 -39.40 -8.33 -15.01
C CYS A 532 -39.99 -9.11 -16.17
N ASP A 533 -41.07 -9.85 -15.95
CA ASP A 533 -41.76 -10.70 -16.93
C ASP A 533 -40.79 -11.62 -17.70
N GLY A 534 -39.81 -12.15 -16.95
CA GLY A 534 -38.77 -13.04 -17.47
C GLY A 534 -37.63 -12.34 -18.22
N GLN A 535 -37.60 -11.01 -18.35
CA GLN A 535 -36.49 -10.27 -18.99
C GLN A 535 -35.57 -9.59 -17.96
N PRO A 536 -34.24 -9.60 -18.14
CA PRO A 536 -33.31 -8.88 -17.25
C PRO A 536 -33.56 -7.38 -17.23
N VAL A 537 -33.61 -6.81 -16.03
CA VAL A 537 -33.73 -5.37 -15.79
C VAL A 537 -32.32 -4.78 -15.74
N CYS A 538 -31.98 -3.96 -16.73
CA CYS A 538 -30.65 -3.36 -16.88
C CYS A 538 -30.61 -1.87 -16.51
N ASN A 539 -31.77 -1.19 -16.43
CA ASN A 539 -31.92 0.19 -15.96
C ASN A 539 -33.04 0.25 -14.91
N PRO A 540 -33.12 1.32 -14.10
CA PRO A 540 -34.29 1.58 -13.27
C PRO A 540 -35.58 1.61 -14.12
N VAL A 541 -36.58 0.85 -13.71
CA VAL A 541 -37.88 0.73 -14.43
C VAL A 541 -39.07 1.14 -13.56
N LEU A 542 -38.88 1.27 -12.24
CA LEU A 542 -39.94 1.63 -11.31
C LEU A 542 -39.80 3.09 -10.84
N PRO A 543 -40.88 3.86 -10.76
CA PRO A 543 -40.83 5.22 -10.20
C PRO A 543 -40.74 5.16 -8.67
N PHE A 544 -39.75 5.84 -8.08
CA PHE A 544 -39.57 5.88 -6.62
C PHE A 544 -40.81 6.39 -5.88
N TRP A 545 -41.37 7.52 -6.33
CA TRP A 545 -42.54 8.15 -5.70
C TRP A 545 -43.82 7.30 -5.79
N GLY A 546 -43.93 6.45 -6.81
CA GLY A 546 -45.06 5.52 -6.94
C GLY A 546 -45.01 4.39 -5.90
N LEU A 547 -43.82 4.05 -5.42
CA LEU A 547 -43.61 2.92 -4.49
C LEU A 547 -43.21 3.36 -3.08
N CYS A 548 -42.87 4.63 -2.85
CA CYS A 548 -42.53 5.13 -1.52
C CYS A 548 -43.69 5.05 -0.51
N GLN A 549 -44.93 4.89 -0.99
CA GLN A 549 -46.13 4.69 -0.19
C GLN A 549 -46.42 3.22 0.17
N LEU A 550 -45.60 2.26 -0.31
CA LEU A 550 -45.76 0.86 0.05
C LEU A 550 -45.61 0.68 1.58
N GLU A 551 -46.62 0.05 2.19
CA GLU A 551 -46.63 -0.32 3.61
C GLU A 551 -45.64 -1.47 3.91
N ASP A 552 -45.44 -2.38 2.95
CA ASP A 552 -44.49 -3.47 3.07
C ASP A 552 -43.05 -2.96 2.88
N GLU A 553 -42.41 -2.64 4.00
CA GLU A 553 -41.03 -2.15 4.09
C GLU A 553 -40.02 -3.08 3.38
N LEU A 554 -40.19 -4.40 3.50
CA LEU A 554 -39.24 -5.35 2.95
C LEU A 554 -39.34 -5.39 1.44
N ARG A 555 -40.57 -5.39 0.90
CA ARG A 555 -40.78 -5.30 -0.56
C ARG A 555 -40.27 -3.99 -1.13
N PHE A 556 -40.51 -2.88 -0.44
CA PHE A 556 -39.98 -1.57 -0.84
C PHE A 556 -38.45 -1.61 -0.96
N LEU A 557 -37.76 -2.06 0.09
CA LEU A 557 -36.29 -2.15 0.10
C LEU A 557 -35.77 -3.10 -0.97
N MET A 558 -36.39 -4.27 -1.15
CA MET A 558 -35.94 -5.26 -2.13
C MET A 558 -36.07 -4.77 -3.58
N LEU A 559 -37.03 -3.90 -3.88
CA LEU A 559 -37.23 -3.28 -5.20
C LEU A 559 -36.42 -2.00 -5.38
N LEU A 560 -35.84 -1.44 -4.32
CA LEU A 560 -35.12 -0.17 -4.37
C LEU A 560 -34.06 -0.12 -5.49
N PRO A 561 -33.23 -1.16 -5.75
CA PRO A 561 -32.21 -1.11 -6.80
C PRO A 561 -32.73 -0.95 -8.23
N VAL A 562 -34.03 -1.13 -8.47
CA VAL A 562 -34.68 -0.93 -9.78
C VAL A 562 -35.61 0.30 -9.81
N MET A 563 -35.58 1.13 -8.77
CA MET A 563 -36.31 2.39 -8.70
C MET A 563 -35.48 3.57 -9.19
N GLY A 564 -36.15 4.60 -9.72
CA GLY A 564 -35.54 5.88 -10.09
C GLY A 564 -36.36 7.09 -9.61
N ALA A 565 -35.66 8.13 -9.19
CA ALA A 565 -36.17 9.46 -8.85
C ALA A 565 -35.39 10.55 -9.61
N TYR A 566 -35.96 11.74 -9.71
CA TYR A 566 -35.26 12.87 -10.33
C TYR A 566 -34.13 13.38 -9.43
N GLN A 567 -33.06 13.90 -10.03
CA GLN A 567 -31.92 14.45 -9.27
C GLN A 567 -32.31 15.56 -8.29
N GLU A 568 -33.33 16.35 -8.62
CA GLU A 568 -33.84 17.44 -7.77
C GLU A 568 -34.48 16.95 -6.47
N ASP A 569 -34.91 15.68 -6.42
CA ASP A 569 -35.56 15.05 -5.27
C ASP A 569 -34.57 14.39 -4.29
N LEU A 570 -33.25 14.54 -4.51
CA LEU A 570 -32.21 13.81 -3.78
C LEU A 570 -32.36 13.91 -2.26
N GLU A 571 -32.59 15.12 -1.72
CA GLU A 571 -32.69 15.33 -0.27
C GLU A 571 -33.97 14.71 0.31
N GLN A 572 -35.10 14.78 -0.40
CA GLN A 572 -36.34 14.14 0.05
C GLN A 572 -36.24 12.61 0.00
N VAL A 573 -35.62 12.06 -1.06
CA VAL A 573 -35.34 10.61 -1.17
C VAL A 573 -34.46 10.17 -0.01
N LYS A 574 -33.42 10.93 0.31
CA LYS A 574 -32.49 10.64 1.42
C LYS A 574 -33.20 10.60 2.77
N GLU A 575 -34.06 11.56 3.09
CA GLU A 575 -34.77 11.56 4.36
C GLU A 575 -35.72 10.35 4.49
N ILE A 576 -36.46 10.01 3.43
CA ILE A 576 -37.32 8.82 3.41
C ILE A 576 -36.49 7.54 3.60
N LEU A 577 -35.37 7.41 2.88
CA LEU A 577 -34.50 6.24 3.00
C LEU A 577 -33.86 6.15 4.39
N LYS A 578 -33.43 7.27 4.97
CA LYS A 578 -32.87 7.31 6.32
C LYS A 578 -33.88 6.84 7.36
N GLU A 579 -35.13 7.29 7.29
CA GLU A 579 -36.20 6.86 8.20
C GLU A 579 -36.48 5.35 8.08
N ARG A 580 -36.58 4.86 6.84
CA ARG A 580 -36.87 3.45 6.56
C ARG A 580 -35.71 2.51 6.95
N LEU A 581 -34.48 2.90 6.63
CA LEU A 581 -33.27 2.14 6.98
C LEU A 581 -32.99 2.12 8.48
N ALA A 582 -33.39 3.14 9.23
CA ALA A 582 -33.26 3.16 10.70
C ALA A 582 -34.01 1.99 11.38
N ARG A 583 -35.04 1.45 10.72
CA ARG A 583 -35.83 0.30 11.20
C ARG A 583 -35.09 -1.04 11.06
N LEU A 584 -33.95 -1.07 10.37
CA LEU A 584 -33.15 -2.29 10.13
C LEU A 584 -31.98 -2.47 11.12
N ASN A 585 -31.95 -1.70 12.20
CA ASN A 585 -30.89 -1.75 13.24
C ASN A 585 -29.47 -1.60 12.67
N LEU A 586 -29.29 -0.73 11.66
CA LEU A 586 -27.95 -0.38 11.18
C LEU A 586 -27.18 0.39 12.26
N PRO A 587 -25.84 0.20 12.36
CA PRO A 587 -25.01 1.05 13.20
C PRO A 587 -25.19 2.52 12.82
N GLU A 588 -25.25 3.42 13.82
CA GLU A 588 -25.49 4.85 13.60
C GLU A 588 -24.44 5.46 12.64
N GLU A 589 -23.19 5.02 12.75
CA GLU A 589 -22.07 5.40 11.89
C GLU A 589 -22.18 4.91 10.44
N VAL A 590 -23.03 3.91 10.17
CA VAL A 590 -23.28 3.35 8.83
C VAL A 590 -24.56 3.94 8.23
N LEU A 591 -25.61 4.14 9.04
CA LEU A 591 -26.93 4.60 8.59
C LEU A 591 -26.87 5.89 7.77
N GLY A 592 -26.14 6.91 8.25
CA GLY A 592 -26.03 8.19 7.56
C GLY A 592 -25.35 8.08 6.20
N VAL A 593 -24.31 7.24 6.11
CA VAL A 593 -23.53 7.05 4.87
C VAL A 593 -24.30 6.21 3.86
N VAL A 594 -24.95 5.13 4.31
CA VAL A 594 -25.76 4.25 3.46
C VAL A 594 -26.98 5.00 2.92
N SER A 595 -27.70 5.76 3.76
CA SER A 595 -28.85 6.55 3.28
C SER A 595 -28.46 7.58 2.21
N ASP A 596 -27.33 8.28 2.38
CA ASP A 596 -26.81 9.23 1.39
C ASP A 596 -26.42 8.54 0.07
N ALA A 597 -25.65 7.46 0.14
CA ALA A 597 -25.18 6.74 -1.04
C ALA A 597 -26.34 6.09 -1.82
N LEU A 598 -27.29 5.47 -1.13
CA LEU A 598 -28.49 4.90 -1.75
C LEU A 598 -29.36 6.00 -2.37
N ALA A 599 -29.54 7.14 -1.71
CA ALA A 599 -30.32 8.25 -2.28
C ALA A 599 -29.71 8.76 -3.59
N ARG A 600 -28.37 8.86 -3.67
CA ARG A 600 -27.66 9.25 -4.89
C ARG A 600 -27.83 8.24 -6.02
N GLU A 601 -27.79 6.94 -5.69
CA GLU A 601 -28.04 5.87 -6.67
C GLU A 601 -29.48 5.91 -7.22
N ILE A 602 -30.45 6.28 -6.38
CA ILE A 602 -31.87 6.31 -6.75
C ILE A 602 -32.25 7.61 -7.46
N ALA A 603 -31.68 8.75 -7.06
CA ALA A 603 -31.84 10.04 -7.71
C ALA A 603 -31.01 10.13 -9.00
N CYS A 604 -31.22 9.19 -9.91
CA CYS A 604 -30.43 9.00 -11.12
C CYS A 604 -31.12 9.51 -12.40
N MET A 605 -32.35 10.01 -12.32
CA MET A 605 -33.11 10.46 -13.50
C MET A 605 -32.84 11.95 -13.77
N ALA A 606 -32.47 12.28 -15.00
CA ALA A 606 -32.19 13.66 -15.43
C ALA A 606 -32.72 13.95 -16.84
N PRO A 607 -33.06 15.20 -17.17
CA PRO A 607 -33.42 15.61 -18.53
C PRO A 607 -32.23 15.43 -19.48
N MET A 608 -32.44 14.73 -20.60
CA MET A 608 -31.43 14.43 -21.62
C MET A 608 -31.98 14.74 -23.01
N GLY A 609 -31.57 15.87 -23.60
CA GLY A 609 -31.98 16.28 -24.95
C GLY A 609 -33.50 16.35 -25.11
N ASP A 610 -34.08 15.31 -25.71
CA ASP A 610 -35.49 15.22 -26.09
C ASP A 610 -36.35 14.39 -25.10
N GLY A 611 -35.81 13.97 -23.95
CA GLY A 611 -36.51 13.14 -22.97
C GLY A 611 -35.86 13.07 -21.58
N VAL A 612 -36.27 12.09 -20.77
CA VAL A 612 -35.66 11.79 -19.45
C VAL A 612 -34.78 10.55 -19.57
N GLY A 613 -33.53 10.64 -19.11
CA GLY A 613 -32.57 9.55 -19.14
C GLY A 613 -32.05 9.18 -17.75
N SER A 614 -31.49 7.97 -17.61
CA SER A 614 -30.79 7.52 -16.42
C SER A 614 -29.30 7.90 -16.50
N LEU A 615 -28.78 8.47 -15.42
CA LEU A 615 -27.36 8.72 -15.22
C LEU A 615 -26.60 7.48 -14.75
N ARG A 616 -27.30 6.49 -14.20
CA ARG A 616 -26.75 5.18 -13.86
C ARG A 616 -26.46 4.39 -15.14
N PRO A 617 -25.30 3.71 -15.26
CA PRO A 617 -25.03 2.87 -16.41
C PRO A 617 -26.01 1.71 -16.48
N ALA A 618 -26.38 1.33 -17.70
CA ALA A 618 -27.13 0.10 -17.91
C ALA A 618 -26.24 -1.10 -17.61
N PHE A 619 -26.75 -2.02 -16.81
CA PHE A 619 -25.97 -3.10 -16.21
C PHE A 619 -26.30 -4.47 -16.82
N PHE A 620 -25.27 -5.19 -17.26
CA PHE A 620 -25.38 -6.57 -17.77
C PHE A 620 -24.36 -7.46 -17.07
N ALA A 621 -24.79 -8.61 -16.56
CA ALA A 621 -23.92 -9.47 -15.78
C ALA A 621 -24.09 -10.96 -16.11
N ARG A 622 -23.03 -11.73 -15.87
CA ARG A 622 -23.07 -13.20 -15.79
C ARG A 622 -22.06 -13.66 -14.75
N GLU A 623 -22.44 -14.67 -13.96
CA GLU A 623 -21.61 -15.29 -12.95
C GLU A 623 -21.58 -16.81 -13.16
N GLU A 624 -20.38 -17.38 -13.11
CA GLU A 624 -20.14 -18.83 -13.11
C GLU A 624 -19.02 -19.17 -12.12
N GLU A 625 -19.26 -20.18 -11.28
CA GLU A 625 -18.33 -20.59 -10.21
C GLU A 625 -17.95 -19.40 -9.31
N ASP A 626 -16.65 -19.08 -9.21
CA ASP A 626 -16.12 -18.01 -8.36
C ASP A 626 -15.81 -16.71 -9.16
N ILE A 627 -16.39 -16.55 -10.37
CA ILE A 627 -16.12 -15.42 -11.27
C ILE A 627 -17.42 -14.80 -11.77
N ALA A 628 -17.56 -13.48 -11.59
CA ALA A 628 -18.56 -12.67 -12.26
C ALA A 628 -17.91 -11.75 -13.32
N CYS A 629 -18.62 -11.48 -14.39
CA CYS A 629 -18.28 -10.41 -15.33
C CYS A 629 -19.47 -9.48 -15.54
N PHE A 630 -19.16 -8.18 -15.58
CA PHE A 630 -20.10 -7.09 -15.70
C PHE A 630 -19.80 -6.29 -16.96
N CYS A 631 -20.84 -5.85 -17.66
CA CYS A 631 -20.75 -4.86 -18.71
C CYS A 631 -21.65 -3.68 -18.34
N GLU A 632 -21.07 -2.48 -18.34
CA GLU A 632 -21.72 -1.24 -17.90
C GLU A 632 -21.71 -0.24 -19.04
N TRP A 633 -22.90 0.18 -19.47
CA TRP A 633 -23.06 1.14 -20.55
C TRP A 633 -23.51 2.50 -20.03
N TYR A 634 -22.68 3.52 -20.25
CA TYR A 634 -22.94 4.89 -19.83
C TYR A 634 -23.62 5.70 -20.95
N GLY A 635 -24.42 6.69 -20.58
CA GLY A 635 -25.12 7.58 -21.51
C GLY A 635 -24.22 8.37 -22.47
N ASN A 636 -22.90 8.44 -22.19
CA ASN A 636 -21.90 9.02 -23.09
C ASN A 636 -21.41 8.05 -24.19
N GLY A 637 -21.99 6.85 -24.29
CA GLY A 637 -21.68 5.86 -25.31
C GLY A 637 -20.55 4.89 -24.97
N ARG A 638 -19.99 4.93 -23.75
CA ARG A 638 -18.95 4.00 -23.30
C ARG A 638 -19.57 2.72 -22.75
N LEU A 639 -19.07 1.57 -23.19
CA LEU A 639 -19.36 0.24 -22.62
C LEU A 639 -18.10 -0.29 -21.96
N LEU A 640 -18.08 -0.37 -20.63
CA LEU A 640 -16.95 -0.89 -19.87
C LEU A 640 -17.23 -2.33 -19.44
N THR A 641 -16.21 -3.19 -19.45
CA THR A 641 -16.33 -4.57 -18.97
C THR A 641 -15.44 -4.79 -17.77
N PHE A 642 -15.99 -5.36 -16.71
CA PHE A 642 -15.29 -5.69 -15.48
C PHE A 642 -15.36 -7.19 -15.23
N ARG A 643 -14.28 -7.76 -14.70
CA ARG A 643 -14.24 -9.10 -14.11
C ARG A 643 -14.09 -8.96 -12.61
N ARG A 644 -14.91 -9.67 -11.86
CA ARG A 644 -14.86 -9.70 -10.41
C ARG A 644 -14.66 -11.12 -9.90
N THR A 645 -13.77 -11.24 -8.93
CA THR A 645 -13.53 -12.45 -8.15
C THR A 645 -13.55 -12.10 -6.66
N ALA A 646 -13.39 -13.09 -5.79
CA ALA A 646 -13.20 -12.85 -4.36
C ALA A 646 -11.96 -11.99 -4.03
N GLU A 647 -10.98 -11.93 -4.93
CA GLU A 647 -9.71 -11.20 -4.74
C GLU A 647 -9.80 -9.73 -5.15
N GLY A 648 -10.83 -9.35 -5.90
CA GLY A 648 -11.03 -7.98 -6.36
C GLY A 648 -11.70 -7.88 -7.72
N GLU A 649 -11.77 -6.65 -8.20
CA GLU A 649 -12.38 -6.29 -9.47
C GLU A 649 -11.34 -5.73 -10.43
N GLN A 650 -11.53 -6.01 -11.72
CA GLN A 650 -10.59 -5.65 -12.75
C GLN A 650 -11.28 -5.30 -14.07
N ILE A 651 -10.88 -4.18 -14.66
CA ILE A 651 -11.34 -3.78 -16.00
C ILE A 651 -10.71 -4.68 -17.06
N LEU A 652 -11.54 -5.25 -17.93
CA LEU A 652 -11.13 -5.98 -19.13
C LEU A 652 -11.06 -5.01 -20.31
N TYR A 653 -9.95 -4.26 -20.41
CA TYR A 653 -9.77 -3.20 -21.41
C TYR A 653 -10.00 -3.65 -22.86
N THR A 654 -9.67 -4.90 -23.19
CA THR A 654 -9.88 -5.48 -24.54
C THR A 654 -11.35 -5.71 -24.89
N SER A 655 -12.24 -5.67 -23.89
CA SER A 655 -13.69 -5.84 -24.03
C SER A 655 -14.45 -4.53 -23.80
N CYS A 656 -13.74 -3.40 -23.66
CA CYS A 656 -14.34 -2.08 -23.55
C CYS A 656 -14.55 -1.45 -24.93
N TYR A 657 -15.66 -0.75 -25.11
CA TYR A 657 -16.02 -0.10 -26.37
C TYR A 657 -16.43 1.35 -26.15
N GLU A 658 -16.16 2.19 -27.13
CA GLU A 658 -16.64 3.57 -27.21
C GLU A 658 -17.68 3.70 -28.33
N ASP A 659 -18.38 4.83 -28.37
CA ASP A 659 -19.35 5.19 -29.43
C ASP A 659 -20.57 4.24 -29.58
N ILE A 660 -21.00 3.58 -28.50
CA ILE A 660 -22.23 2.78 -28.48
C ILE A 660 -23.46 3.70 -28.40
N ARG A 661 -24.25 3.72 -29.48
CA ARG A 661 -25.32 4.71 -29.70
C ARG A 661 -26.69 4.38 -29.09
N SER A 662 -26.88 3.15 -28.59
CA SER A 662 -28.18 2.75 -28.02
C SER A 662 -28.05 1.60 -27.02
N LEU A 663 -29.04 1.50 -26.13
CA LEU A 663 -29.15 0.41 -25.15
C LEU A 663 -29.23 -0.98 -25.82
N GLN A 664 -29.92 -1.06 -26.96
CA GLN A 664 -30.05 -2.31 -27.73
C GLN A 664 -28.71 -2.76 -28.34
N GLU A 665 -27.89 -1.83 -28.83
CA GLU A 665 -26.53 -2.14 -29.29
C GLU A 665 -25.65 -2.58 -28.11
N ALA A 666 -25.73 -1.85 -26.98
CA ALA A 666 -25.00 -2.19 -25.76
C ALA A 666 -25.32 -3.61 -25.28
N ALA A 667 -26.62 -3.97 -25.20
CA ALA A 667 -27.06 -5.30 -24.78
C ALA A 667 -26.55 -6.41 -25.70
N ARG A 668 -26.57 -6.21 -27.03
CA ARG A 668 -26.06 -7.19 -28.00
C ARG A 668 -24.56 -7.41 -27.84
N ARG A 669 -23.81 -6.33 -27.64
CA ARG A 669 -22.36 -6.35 -27.42
C ARG A 669 -22.00 -7.02 -26.11
N ALA A 670 -22.65 -6.63 -25.02
CA ALA A 670 -22.50 -7.23 -23.69
C ALA A 670 -22.76 -8.74 -23.74
N LYS A 671 -23.84 -9.18 -24.40
CA LYS A 671 -24.12 -10.61 -24.55
C LYS A 671 -22.98 -11.36 -25.25
N LYS A 672 -22.47 -10.82 -26.36
CA LYS A 672 -21.35 -11.43 -27.10
C LYS A 672 -20.09 -11.52 -26.24
N ILE A 673 -19.76 -10.46 -25.51
CA ILE A 673 -18.61 -10.42 -24.59
C ILE A 673 -18.76 -11.49 -23.51
N LEU A 674 -19.91 -11.57 -22.85
CA LEU A 674 -20.17 -12.56 -21.80
C LEU A 674 -20.16 -13.99 -22.36
N ASP A 675 -20.72 -14.23 -23.55
CA ASP A 675 -20.65 -15.52 -24.23
C ASP A 675 -19.21 -15.94 -24.54
N GLU A 676 -18.36 -15.02 -24.99
CA GLU A 676 -16.93 -15.29 -25.25
C GLU A 676 -16.11 -15.56 -23.98
N ILE A 677 -16.43 -14.87 -22.88
CA ILE A 677 -15.75 -15.04 -21.59
C ILE A 677 -16.11 -16.39 -20.95
N PHE A 678 -17.39 -16.78 -21.00
CA PHE A 678 -17.93 -17.98 -20.36
C PHE A 678 -18.12 -19.16 -21.33
N LEU A 679 -17.34 -19.23 -22.42
CA LEU A 679 -17.34 -20.39 -23.32
C LEU A 679 -17.02 -21.68 -22.51
N PRO A 680 -17.88 -22.72 -22.52
CA PRO A 680 -17.59 -23.96 -21.81
C PRO A 680 -16.33 -24.62 -22.38
N ALA A 681 -15.43 -25.09 -21.51
CA ALA A 681 -14.26 -25.83 -21.95
C ALA A 681 -14.68 -27.11 -22.71
N PRO A 682 -14.02 -27.50 -23.81
CA PRO A 682 -14.31 -28.76 -24.47
C PRO A 682 -14.09 -29.92 -23.48
N GLY A 683 -15.10 -30.76 -23.27
CA GLY A 683 -14.97 -31.95 -22.44
C GLY A 683 -14.01 -32.99 -23.04
N LEU A 684 -13.50 -33.90 -22.19
CA LEU A 684 -12.61 -35.00 -22.57
C LEU A 684 -13.17 -35.94 -23.67
N ARG A 685 -14.48 -35.84 -23.96
CA ARG A 685 -15.18 -36.58 -25.04
C ARG A 685 -14.72 -36.21 -26.46
N THR A 686 -13.82 -35.22 -26.61
CA THR A 686 -13.42 -34.63 -27.89
C THR A 686 -11.93 -34.80 -28.23
N ILE A 687 -11.18 -35.60 -27.46
CA ILE A 687 -9.77 -35.89 -27.76
C ILE A 687 -9.68 -36.67 -29.08
N LYS A 688 -8.96 -36.13 -30.08
CA LYS A 688 -8.78 -36.87 -31.34
C LYS A 688 -7.79 -38.01 -31.13
N PRO A 689 -8.10 -39.24 -31.58
CA PRO A 689 -7.13 -40.34 -31.59
C PRO A 689 -5.87 -39.94 -32.36
N GLY A 690 -4.69 -40.19 -31.78
CA GLY A 690 -3.39 -39.92 -32.43
C GLY A 690 -2.80 -38.51 -32.20
N LEU A 691 -3.43 -37.63 -31.41
CA LEU A 691 -2.83 -36.34 -31.02
C LEU A 691 -1.77 -36.45 -29.92
N CYS A 692 -1.76 -37.55 -29.17
CA CYS A 692 -0.79 -37.85 -28.12
C CYS A 692 -0.11 -39.19 -28.43
N GLY A 693 1.20 -39.16 -28.60
CA GLY A 693 2.06 -40.31 -28.90
C GLY A 693 2.70 -40.95 -27.67
N SER A 694 2.86 -40.24 -26.56
CA SER A 694 3.34 -40.84 -25.30
C SER A 694 2.97 -40.01 -24.08
N ILE A 695 2.79 -40.68 -22.93
CA ILE A 695 2.60 -40.02 -21.64
C ILE A 695 3.61 -40.58 -20.64
N HIS A 696 4.33 -39.72 -19.95
CA HIS A 696 5.14 -40.09 -18.79
C HIS A 696 4.51 -39.51 -17.53
N ALA A 697 4.35 -40.32 -16.49
CA ALA A 697 3.75 -39.93 -15.23
C ALA A 697 4.69 -40.20 -14.05
N ASP A 698 4.95 -39.17 -13.24
CA ASP A 698 5.67 -39.28 -11.98
C ASP A 698 4.69 -39.27 -10.80
N TYR A 699 4.77 -40.32 -10.00
CA TYR A 699 3.92 -40.55 -8.85
C TYR A 699 4.61 -40.14 -7.55
N ASN A 700 3.80 -39.74 -6.55
CA ASN A 700 4.31 -39.51 -5.21
C ASN A 700 4.61 -40.85 -4.50
N GLY A 701 5.89 -41.11 -4.22
CA GLY A 701 6.34 -42.29 -3.47
C GLY A 701 6.34 -43.62 -4.25
N GLN A 702 6.16 -43.59 -5.57
CA GLN A 702 6.22 -44.76 -6.44
C GLN A 702 7.13 -44.48 -7.66
N PRO A 703 7.65 -45.53 -8.34
CA PRO A 703 8.41 -45.36 -9.58
C PRO A 703 7.57 -44.67 -10.68
N SER A 704 8.23 -43.87 -11.51
CA SER A 704 7.64 -43.26 -12.71
C SER A 704 7.19 -44.32 -13.72
N ARG A 705 6.17 -44.03 -14.53
CA ARG A 705 5.68 -44.93 -15.59
C ARG A 705 5.53 -44.21 -16.93
N ASP A 706 5.97 -44.88 -17.99
CA ASP A 706 5.74 -44.52 -19.38
C ASP A 706 4.54 -45.27 -19.95
N TYR A 707 3.67 -44.54 -20.66
CA TYR A 707 2.51 -45.08 -21.38
C TYR A 707 2.72 -44.90 -22.89
N PRO A 708 2.87 -46.00 -23.65
CA PRO A 708 2.99 -45.98 -25.10
C PRO A 708 1.63 -45.63 -25.76
N PRO A 709 1.60 -45.22 -27.04
CA PRO A 709 0.37 -44.77 -27.70
C PRO A 709 -0.76 -45.80 -27.66
N GLU A 710 -0.43 -47.08 -27.67
CA GLU A 710 -1.36 -48.22 -27.59
C GLU A 710 -2.16 -48.25 -26.26
N GLU A 711 -1.59 -47.74 -25.16
CA GLU A 711 -2.20 -47.73 -23.82
C GLU A 711 -2.97 -46.43 -23.52
N ILE A 712 -2.80 -45.40 -24.36
CA ILE A 712 -3.41 -44.08 -24.14
C ILE A 712 -4.89 -44.15 -24.52
N THR A 713 -5.72 -44.35 -23.49
CA THR A 713 -7.18 -44.39 -23.60
C THR A 713 -7.83 -43.23 -22.84
N GLN A 714 -9.07 -42.89 -23.18
CA GLN A 714 -9.81 -41.86 -22.46
C GLN A 714 -9.94 -42.16 -20.95
N PRO A 715 -10.28 -43.38 -20.50
CA PRO A 715 -10.33 -43.69 -19.07
C PRO A 715 -8.98 -43.51 -18.36
N LEU A 716 -7.87 -43.82 -19.05
CA LEU A 716 -6.53 -43.57 -18.49
C LEU A 716 -6.27 -42.08 -18.32
N LEU A 717 -6.66 -41.23 -19.28
CA LEU A 717 -6.49 -39.78 -19.19
C LEU A 717 -7.35 -39.19 -18.07
N GLU A 718 -8.61 -39.62 -17.95
CA GLU A 718 -9.51 -39.24 -16.85
C GLU A 718 -8.90 -39.64 -15.50
N GLN A 719 -8.37 -40.86 -15.40
CA GLN A 719 -7.69 -41.33 -14.20
C GLN A 719 -6.45 -40.48 -13.88
N LEU A 720 -5.58 -40.23 -14.85
CA LEU A 720 -4.35 -39.45 -14.63
C LEU A 720 -4.64 -38.00 -14.26
N PHE A 721 -5.67 -37.38 -14.83
CA PHE A 721 -6.08 -36.02 -14.47
C PHE A 721 -6.68 -35.99 -13.07
N HIS A 722 -7.54 -36.96 -12.75
CA HIS A 722 -8.06 -37.11 -11.40
C HIS A 722 -6.94 -37.35 -10.38
N ASP A 723 -6.00 -38.25 -10.68
CA ASP A 723 -4.85 -38.52 -9.82
C ASP A 723 -3.92 -37.30 -9.69
N PHE A 724 -3.84 -36.42 -10.70
CA PHE A 724 -3.13 -35.14 -10.62
C PHE A 724 -3.87 -34.12 -9.75
N GLU A 725 -5.21 -34.03 -9.85
CA GLU A 725 -6.04 -33.19 -8.98
C GLU A 725 -5.95 -33.64 -7.51
N GLN A 726 -5.93 -34.95 -7.28
CA GLN A 726 -5.76 -35.57 -5.96
C GLN A 726 -4.29 -35.62 -5.51
N GLN A 727 -3.36 -35.01 -6.27
CA GLN A 727 -1.93 -34.94 -5.96
C GLN A 727 -1.25 -36.32 -5.74
N ARG A 728 -1.78 -37.38 -6.34
CA ARG A 728 -1.13 -38.70 -6.43
C ARG A 728 -0.06 -38.71 -7.51
N VAL A 729 -0.33 -37.98 -8.60
CA VAL A 729 0.62 -37.69 -9.68
C VAL A 729 1.07 -36.24 -9.54
N HIS A 730 2.37 -35.99 -9.58
CA HIS A 730 2.91 -34.63 -9.44
C HIS A 730 3.53 -34.08 -10.73
N ARG A 731 3.77 -34.92 -11.74
CA ARG A 731 4.25 -34.54 -13.06
C ARG A 731 3.68 -35.44 -14.14
N LEU A 732 3.17 -34.82 -15.20
CA LEU A 732 2.72 -35.47 -16.42
C LEU A 732 3.44 -34.83 -17.60
N VAL A 733 3.99 -35.65 -18.50
CA VAL A 733 4.66 -35.21 -19.72
C VAL A 733 3.97 -35.85 -20.91
N PHE A 734 3.52 -35.04 -21.86
CA PHE A 734 2.89 -35.47 -23.11
C PHE A 734 3.86 -35.22 -24.27
N ASP A 735 4.11 -36.25 -25.09
CA ASP A 735 4.99 -36.23 -26.25
C ASP A 735 6.40 -35.68 -25.99
N GLY A 736 6.90 -35.80 -24.74
CA GLY A 736 8.19 -35.25 -24.33
C GLY A 736 8.30 -33.71 -24.37
N ARG A 737 7.19 -32.99 -24.54
CA ARG A 737 7.19 -31.52 -24.77
C ARG A 737 6.21 -30.73 -23.92
N LEU A 738 5.04 -31.28 -23.60
CA LEU A 738 3.99 -30.58 -22.87
C LEU A 738 3.94 -31.14 -21.46
N VAL A 739 4.17 -30.29 -20.47
CA VAL A 739 4.48 -30.71 -19.10
C VAL A 739 3.55 -30.04 -18.12
N LEU A 740 2.82 -30.83 -17.33
CA LEU A 740 1.97 -30.38 -16.25
C LEU A 740 2.56 -30.83 -14.92
N LEU A 741 2.75 -29.89 -13.99
CA LEU A 741 3.56 -30.09 -12.79
C LEU A 741 2.91 -29.43 -11.57
N TRP A 742 2.95 -30.10 -10.43
CA TRP A 742 2.76 -29.48 -9.11
C TRP A 742 4.08 -28.96 -8.53
N ASP A 743 4.04 -28.11 -7.51
CA ASP A 743 5.13 -27.83 -6.58
C ASP A 743 4.57 -27.60 -5.17
N PHE A 744 5.25 -28.14 -4.15
CA PHE A 744 4.70 -28.36 -2.81
C PHE A 744 5.42 -27.59 -1.69
N GLU A 745 5.94 -26.40 -1.96
CA GLU A 745 6.43 -25.51 -0.90
C GLU A 745 5.28 -24.68 -0.27
N GLY A 746 4.82 -25.05 0.93
CA GLY A 746 3.87 -24.26 1.75
C GLY A 746 2.41 -24.73 1.79
N GLN A 747 1.54 -23.98 2.50
CA GLN A 747 0.09 -24.28 2.56
C GLN A 747 -0.58 -23.93 1.23
N GLY A 748 -0.97 -24.95 0.44
CA GLY A 748 -1.87 -24.80 -0.71
C GLY A 748 -1.36 -25.33 -2.06
N GLY A 749 -0.06 -25.58 -2.24
CA GLY A 749 0.53 -26.07 -3.49
C GLY A 749 0.34 -25.12 -4.70
N THR A 750 1.26 -25.12 -5.66
CA THR A 750 1.06 -24.43 -6.95
C THR A 750 1.32 -25.34 -8.12
N CYS A 751 0.70 -25.08 -9.27
CA CYS A 751 0.93 -25.87 -10.47
C CYS A 751 1.19 -25.01 -11.70
N ALA A 752 1.87 -25.59 -12.70
CA ALA A 752 2.21 -24.93 -13.95
C ALA A 752 2.04 -25.88 -15.14
N LEU A 753 1.61 -25.31 -16.28
CA LEU A 753 1.57 -25.99 -17.58
C LEU A 753 2.58 -25.34 -18.52
N LEU A 754 3.53 -26.15 -18.98
CA LEU A 754 4.71 -25.71 -19.73
C LEU A 754 4.78 -26.43 -21.07
N ARG A 755 5.31 -25.75 -22.09
CA ARG A 755 5.54 -26.33 -23.41
C ARG A 755 6.96 -26.07 -23.86
N PHE A 756 7.62 -27.11 -24.36
CA PHE A 756 9.03 -27.10 -24.76
C PHE A 756 9.15 -27.38 -26.26
N TYR A 757 9.94 -26.58 -26.95
CA TYR A 757 10.17 -26.69 -28.39
C TYR A 757 11.67 -26.87 -28.64
N ASP A 758 12.10 -28.13 -28.72
CA ASP A 758 13.53 -28.45 -28.83
C ASP A 758 14.18 -28.01 -30.14
N GLY A 759 13.40 -27.85 -31.22
CA GLY A 759 13.90 -27.31 -32.50
C GLY A 759 14.36 -25.87 -32.36
N ASP A 760 13.51 -25.04 -31.75
CA ASP A 760 13.71 -23.60 -31.61
C ASP A 760 14.39 -23.20 -30.29
N GLN A 761 14.65 -24.17 -29.40
CA GLN A 761 15.18 -23.95 -28.04
C GLN A 761 14.38 -22.90 -27.26
N ARG A 762 13.05 -22.93 -27.44
CA ARG A 762 12.10 -22.03 -26.80
C ARG A 762 11.14 -22.82 -25.92
N TRP A 763 10.61 -22.16 -24.90
CA TRP A 763 9.55 -22.71 -24.07
C TRP A 763 8.52 -21.64 -23.77
N GLU A 764 7.32 -22.10 -23.47
CA GLU A 764 6.16 -21.27 -23.16
C GLU A 764 5.50 -21.82 -21.89
N ALA A 765 4.82 -20.94 -21.16
CA ALA A 765 4.03 -21.33 -20.00
C ALA A 765 2.66 -20.65 -20.03
N LEU A 766 1.65 -21.40 -19.61
CA LEU A 766 0.27 -20.92 -19.53
C LEU A 766 0.16 -19.79 -18.51
N LEU A 767 -0.35 -18.64 -18.93
CA LEU A 767 -0.52 -17.47 -18.06
C LEU A 767 -1.59 -17.73 -16.99
N ALA A 768 -1.23 -17.64 -15.72
CA ALA A 768 -2.17 -17.56 -14.61
C ALA A 768 -2.79 -16.16 -14.51
N ASN A 769 -1.96 -15.10 -14.56
CA ASN A 769 -2.37 -13.70 -14.52
C ASN A 769 -1.84 -12.92 -15.74
N ARG A 770 -2.69 -12.75 -16.76
CA ARG A 770 -2.31 -12.09 -18.02
C ARG A 770 -1.95 -10.61 -17.82
N ASP A 771 -2.67 -9.91 -16.96
CA ASP A 771 -2.52 -8.46 -16.85
C ASP A 771 -1.21 -8.10 -16.18
N MET A 772 -0.78 -8.87 -15.18
CA MET A 772 0.55 -8.73 -14.61
C MET A 772 1.64 -8.98 -15.65
N TYR A 773 1.47 -9.97 -16.55
CA TYR A 773 2.40 -10.23 -17.65
C TYR A 773 2.46 -9.06 -18.65
N CYS A 774 1.36 -8.33 -18.85
CA CYS A 774 1.28 -7.21 -19.80
C CYS A 774 1.64 -5.84 -19.21
N SER A 775 1.46 -5.63 -17.90
CA SER A 775 1.51 -4.30 -17.26
C SER A 775 2.68 -4.08 -16.32
N VAL A 776 3.27 -5.14 -15.77
CA VAL A 776 4.38 -5.02 -14.80
C VAL A 776 5.71 -5.11 -15.52
N ASP A 777 6.58 -4.13 -15.27
CA ASP A 777 7.95 -4.16 -15.79
C ASP A 777 8.66 -5.46 -15.35
N SER A 778 9.33 -6.12 -16.29
CA SER A 778 10.03 -7.39 -16.07
C SER A 778 10.98 -7.41 -14.86
N THR A 779 11.51 -6.25 -14.45
CA THR A 779 12.41 -6.09 -13.30
C THR A 779 11.67 -6.04 -11.96
N MET A 780 10.38 -5.75 -11.96
CA MET A 780 9.52 -5.62 -10.77
C MET A 780 8.58 -6.82 -10.58
N VAL A 781 8.63 -7.80 -11.49
CA VAL A 781 7.78 -9.00 -11.43
C VAL A 781 8.17 -9.87 -10.23
N PRO A 782 7.24 -10.15 -9.30
CA PRO A 782 7.48 -11.09 -8.21
C PRO A 782 7.83 -12.49 -8.77
N GLN A 783 8.93 -13.05 -8.30
CA GLN A 783 9.34 -14.44 -8.57
C GLN A 783 9.00 -15.30 -7.36
N SER A 784 8.51 -16.51 -7.62
CA SER A 784 8.38 -17.56 -6.61
C SER A 784 9.36 -18.69 -6.93
N THR A 785 9.84 -19.37 -5.89
CA THR A 785 10.47 -20.68 -6.05
C THR A 785 9.46 -21.61 -6.70
N PHE A 786 9.91 -22.39 -7.68
CA PHE A 786 9.13 -23.44 -8.30
C PHE A 786 10.05 -24.59 -8.70
N ARG A 787 9.89 -25.75 -8.07
CA ARG A 787 10.81 -26.89 -8.16
C ARG A 787 12.24 -26.46 -7.77
N LEU A 788 13.22 -26.69 -8.64
CA LEU A 788 14.62 -26.25 -8.42
C LEU A 788 14.91 -24.87 -9.03
N GLY A 789 13.90 -24.23 -9.64
CA GLY A 789 14.03 -22.95 -10.33
C GLY A 789 13.16 -21.86 -9.73
N HIS A 790 12.94 -20.81 -10.53
CA HIS A 790 12.05 -19.71 -10.19
C HIS A 790 11.11 -19.45 -11.35
N LEU A 791 9.83 -19.22 -11.05
CA LEU A 791 8.84 -18.79 -12.01
C LEU A 791 8.22 -17.46 -11.55
N PRO A 792 7.95 -16.54 -12.49
CA PRO A 792 7.06 -15.41 -12.25
C PRO A 792 5.71 -15.86 -11.67
N VAL A 793 5.20 -15.12 -10.68
CA VAL A 793 3.92 -15.44 -10.04
C VAL A 793 2.76 -15.46 -11.05
N TYR A 794 2.84 -14.68 -12.13
CA TYR A 794 1.85 -14.71 -13.20
C TYR A 794 1.79 -16.02 -14.01
N LEU A 795 2.71 -16.97 -13.81
CA LEU A 795 2.70 -18.30 -14.43
C LEU A 795 2.21 -19.41 -13.50
N LEU A 796 2.04 -19.11 -12.22
CA LEU A 796 1.72 -20.10 -11.19
C LEU A 796 0.21 -20.13 -10.91
N HIS A 797 -0.38 -21.30 -11.01
CA HIS A 797 -1.80 -21.53 -10.78
C HIS A 797 -2.01 -22.13 -9.39
N ARG A 798 -2.93 -21.56 -8.60
CA ARG A 798 -3.27 -22.05 -7.24
C ARG A 798 -4.04 -23.37 -7.23
N GLY A 799 -4.46 -23.85 -8.40
CA GLY A 799 -5.16 -25.11 -8.57
C GLY A 799 -5.09 -25.60 -10.02
N PRO A 800 -5.36 -26.90 -10.26
CA PRO A 800 -5.11 -27.55 -11.53
C PRO A 800 -6.18 -27.27 -12.58
N GLY A 801 -7.34 -26.69 -12.22
CA GLY A 801 -8.49 -26.53 -13.12
C GLY A 801 -8.17 -25.77 -14.41
N LYS A 802 -7.57 -24.58 -14.34
CA LYS A 802 -7.21 -23.80 -15.53
C LYS A 802 -6.13 -24.50 -16.39
N PRO A 803 -5.02 -25.02 -15.81
CA PRO A 803 -4.08 -25.86 -16.52
C PRO A 803 -4.69 -27.10 -17.20
N LEU A 804 -5.56 -27.85 -16.50
CA LEU A 804 -6.20 -29.05 -17.03
C LEU A 804 -7.18 -28.72 -18.16
N ARG A 805 -7.94 -27.62 -18.06
CA ARG A 805 -8.81 -27.13 -19.14
C ARG A 805 -7.99 -26.77 -20.38
N ALA A 806 -6.87 -26.06 -20.21
CA ALA A 806 -5.98 -25.70 -21.31
C ALA A 806 -5.31 -26.93 -21.95
N LEU A 807 -4.85 -27.87 -21.13
CA LEU A 807 -4.29 -29.14 -21.58
C LEU A 807 -5.33 -29.96 -22.37
N THR A 808 -6.56 -30.07 -21.86
CA THR A 808 -7.65 -30.77 -22.54
C THR A 808 -7.98 -30.15 -23.90
N ALA A 809 -7.96 -28.81 -24.00
CA ALA A 809 -8.18 -28.10 -25.26
C ALA A 809 -7.09 -28.40 -26.29
N ILE A 810 -5.81 -28.45 -25.87
CA ILE A 810 -4.67 -28.83 -26.72
C ILE A 810 -4.85 -30.26 -27.22
N LEU A 811 -5.13 -31.20 -26.32
CA LEU A 811 -5.31 -32.62 -26.65
C LEU A 811 -6.54 -32.87 -27.53
N SER A 812 -7.53 -31.97 -27.53
CA SER A 812 -8.71 -32.03 -28.40
C SER A 812 -8.48 -31.38 -29.77
N GLY A 813 -7.34 -30.73 -30.00
CA GLY A 813 -7.04 -30.03 -31.25
C GLY A 813 -7.84 -28.74 -31.44
N ALA A 814 -8.26 -28.10 -30.34
CA ALA A 814 -8.90 -26.78 -30.39
C ALA A 814 -7.91 -25.71 -30.90
N PRO A 815 -8.38 -24.67 -31.62
CA PRO A 815 -7.51 -23.61 -32.11
C PRO A 815 -6.81 -22.90 -30.94
N GLU A 816 -5.47 -22.87 -30.99
CA GLU A 816 -4.64 -22.27 -29.95
C GLU A 816 -4.74 -20.74 -29.98
N ARG A 817 -4.88 -20.13 -28.80
CA ARG A 817 -4.85 -18.66 -28.64
C ARG A 817 -3.47 -18.27 -28.11
N SER A 818 -2.65 -17.65 -28.95
CA SER A 818 -1.29 -17.21 -28.60
C SER A 818 -1.24 -16.31 -27.36
N GLU A 819 -2.30 -15.53 -27.12
CA GLU A 819 -2.43 -14.59 -26.00
C GLU A 819 -2.52 -15.25 -24.61
N GLN A 820 -2.70 -16.58 -24.54
CA GLN A 820 -2.78 -17.32 -23.27
C GLN A 820 -1.43 -17.82 -22.76
N TRP A 821 -0.39 -17.70 -23.58
CA TRP A 821 0.93 -18.25 -23.31
C TRP A 821 1.96 -17.13 -23.18
N SER A 822 2.86 -17.28 -22.22
CA SER A 822 4.02 -16.40 -22.14
C SER A 822 4.99 -16.69 -23.28
N THR A 823 5.37 -15.64 -24.00
CA THR A 823 6.39 -15.71 -25.05
C THR A 823 7.65 -15.07 -24.51
N LYS A 824 8.66 -15.87 -24.14
CA LYS A 824 10.00 -15.36 -23.80
C LYS A 824 10.94 -15.60 -24.98
N VAL A 825 11.46 -14.52 -25.57
CA VAL A 825 12.47 -14.57 -26.63
C VAL A 825 13.84 -14.30 -26.02
N TYR A 826 14.69 -15.32 -25.91
CA TYR A 826 16.08 -15.14 -25.46
C TYR A 826 16.95 -14.68 -26.63
N LEU A 827 17.35 -13.40 -26.62
CA LEU A 827 18.19 -12.82 -27.69
C LEU A 827 19.65 -13.30 -27.64
N TYR A 828 20.13 -13.79 -26.48
CA TYR A 828 21.50 -14.28 -26.28
C TYR A 828 21.52 -15.54 -25.41
N SER A 829 22.42 -16.48 -25.69
CA SER A 829 22.64 -17.72 -24.89
C SER A 829 21.37 -18.58 -24.69
N ALA A 830 20.55 -18.75 -25.73
CA ALA A 830 19.31 -19.52 -25.68
C ALA A 830 19.55 -20.98 -25.23
N LYS A 831 20.61 -21.63 -25.72
CA LYS A 831 20.87 -23.05 -25.44
C LYS A 831 21.12 -23.35 -23.95
N PRO A 832 22.04 -22.67 -23.23
CA PRO A 832 22.24 -22.90 -21.80
C PRO A 832 21.01 -22.61 -20.96
N TYR A 833 20.31 -21.52 -21.27
CA TYR A 833 19.10 -21.16 -20.55
C TYR A 833 17.98 -22.19 -20.75
N TYR A 834 17.76 -22.63 -21.99
CA TYR A 834 16.77 -23.64 -22.33
C TYR A 834 17.04 -24.98 -21.65
N TYR A 835 18.30 -25.44 -21.67
CA TYR A 835 18.72 -26.65 -20.95
C TYR A 835 18.46 -26.51 -19.44
N MET A 836 18.79 -25.36 -18.84
CA MET A 836 18.52 -25.11 -17.42
C MET A 836 17.03 -25.16 -17.10
N VAL A 837 16.18 -24.49 -17.87
CA VAL A 837 14.73 -24.53 -17.62
C VAL A 837 14.16 -25.94 -17.75
N LYS A 838 14.59 -26.72 -18.75
CA LYS A 838 14.19 -28.14 -18.88
C LYS A 838 14.58 -28.95 -17.64
N ARG A 839 15.80 -28.77 -17.13
CA ARG A 839 16.29 -29.51 -15.96
C ARG A 839 15.68 -29.07 -14.64
N THR A 840 15.53 -27.76 -14.40
CA THR A 840 15.12 -27.23 -13.10
C THR A 840 13.62 -27.10 -12.94
N ILE A 841 12.93 -26.61 -13.97
CA ILE A 841 11.49 -26.30 -13.92
C ILE A 841 10.69 -27.41 -14.61
N GLY A 842 11.17 -27.91 -15.75
CA GLY A 842 10.51 -29.02 -16.49
C GLY A 842 10.78 -30.42 -15.91
N CYS A 843 11.76 -30.54 -15.01
CA CYS A 843 12.23 -31.78 -14.40
C CYS A 843 12.61 -32.89 -15.41
N PHE A 844 12.97 -32.54 -16.64
CA PHE A 844 13.42 -33.50 -17.65
C PHE A 844 14.76 -34.12 -17.30
N THR A 845 15.03 -35.37 -17.64
CA THR A 845 16.35 -35.99 -17.45
C THR A 845 17.44 -35.34 -18.31
N PRO A 846 18.73 -35.59 -18.03
CA PRO A 846 19.82 -35.14 -18.91
C PRO A 846 19.65 -35.62 -20.36
N GLU A 847 19.18 -36.86 -20.54
CA GLU A 847 18.93 -37.48 -21.84
C GLU A 847 17.83 -36.76 -22.62
N GLU A 848 16.70 -36.47 -21.97
CA GLU A 848 15.57 -35.71 -22.53
C GLU A 848 15.95 -34.24 -22.84
N SER A 849 17.03 -33.75 -22.22
CA SER A 849 17.51 -32.38 -22.35
C SER A 849 18.64 -32.23 -23.38
N ARG A 850 18.93 -33.29 -24.18
CA ARG A 850 20.03 -33.37 -25.16
C ARG A 850 21.44 -33.33 -24.54
N GLY A 851 21.55 -33.77 -23.29
CA GLY A 851 22.79 -33.95 -22.55
C GLY A 851 23.30 -32.68 -21.86
N PRO A 852 24.15 -32.84 -20.84
CA PRO A 852 24.71 -31.74 -20.07
C PRO A 852 25.69 -30.89 -20.87
N MET A 853 25.84 -29.64 -20.47
CA MET A 853 26.69 -28.66 -21.16
C MET A 853 28.16 -28.76 -20.74
N LEU A 854 28.80 -29.86 -21.15
CA LEU A 854 30.23 -30.07 -20.92
C LEU A 854 31.03 -28.89 -21.49
N ARG A 855 32.02 -28.40 -20.73
CA ARG A 855 32.94 -27.30 -21.08
C ARG A 855 32.27 -25.92 -21.22
N ALA A 856 30.98 -25.79 -20.91
CA ALA A 856 30.33 -24.50 -20.80
C ALA A 856 30.61 -23.86 -19.43
N ARG A 857 30.53 -22.54 -19.34
CA ARG A 857 30.67 -21.83 -18.06
C ARG A 857 29.55 -22.22 -17.09
N TYR A 858 29.87 -22.37 -15.82
CA TYR A 858 28.89 -22.67 -14.78
C TYR A 858 28.07 -21.43 -14.43
N PHE A 859 26.76 -21.58 -14.33
CA PHE A 859 25.88 -20.53 -13.83
C PHE A 859 25.76 -20.63 -12.31
N MET A 860 26.29 -19.63 -11.59
CA MET A 860 26.30 -19.58 -10.12
C MET A 860 25.64 -18.28 -9.65
N PRO A 861 24.32 -18.29 -9.34
CA PRO A 861 23.60 -17.10 -8.86
C PRO A 861 24.14 -16.58 -7.53
N LYS A 862 24.38 -17.49 -6.57
CA LYS A 862 24.94 -17.16 -5.25
C LYS A 862 26.43 -17.43 -5.20
N THR A 863 27.16 -16.45 -4.70
CA THR A 863 28.63 -16.50 -4.63
C THR A 863 29.07 -17.32 -3.41
N PRO A 864 29.94 -18.34 -3.56
CA PRO A 864 30.54 -19.04 -2.42
C PRO A 864 31.38 -18.09 -1.56
N ARG A 865 31.65 -18.45 -0.30
CA ARG A 865 32.53 -17.64 0.54
C ARG A 865 34.00 -17.88 0.22
N ARG A 866 34.37 -19.15 0.04
CA ARG A 866 35.75 -19.59 -0.19
C ARG A 866 35.77 -20.82 -1.09
N PHE A 867 36.88 -21.03 -1.77
CA PHE A 867 37.21 -22.31 -2.38
C PHE A 867 38.68 -22.68 -2.14
N PHE A 868 38.95 -23.97 -2.21
CA PHE A 868 40.23 -24.61 -1.98
C PHE A 868 40.56 -25.45 -3.20
N TYR A 869 41.79 -25.39 -3.68
CA TYR A 869 42.23 -26.26 -4.77
C TYR A 869 43.71 -26.58 -4.59
N GLN A 870 44.12 -27.75 -5.07
CA GLN A 870 45.51 -28.17 -5.04
C GLN A 870 46.21 -27.79 -6.34
N LYS A 871 47.35 -27.12 -6.26
CA LYS A 871 48.19 -26.84 -7.44
C LYS A 871 48.92 -28.11 -7.92
N PRO A 872 49.47 -28.11 -9.15
CA PRO A 872 50.24 -29.25 -9.67
C PRO A 872 51.47 -29.65 -8.84
N ASP A 873 52.03 -28.72 -8.05
CA ASP A 873 53.15 -28.96 -7.14
C ASP A 873 52.73 -29.56 -5.78
N GLY A 874 51.42 -29.78 -5.59
CA GLY A 874 50.84 -30.31 -4.37
C GLY A 874 50.46 -29.25 -3.33
N GLU A 875 50.76 -27.97 -3.56
CA GLU A 875 50.43 -26.87 -2.64
C GLU A 875 48.91 -26.61 -2.60
N LEU A 876 48.34 -26.55 -1.40
CA LEU A 876 46.93 -26.23 -1.19
C LEU A 876 46.71 -24.71 -1.19
N CYS A 877 45.94 -24.21 -2.14
CA CYS A 877 45.56 -22.80 -2.23
C CYS A 877 44.18 -22.54 -1.64
N THR A 878 44.02 -21.44 -0.90
CA THR A 878 42.75 -20.99 -0.33
C THR A 878 42.46 -19.55 -0.76
N LEU A 879 41.32 -19.31 -1.39
CA LEU A 879 40.93 -17.97 -1.84
C LEU A 879 39.49 -17.60 -1.41
N PRO A 880 39.25 -16.37 -0.92
CA PRO A 880 37.90 -15.81 -0.84
C PRO A 880 37.36 -15.51 -2.24
N VAL A 881 36.06 -15.68 -2.46
CA VAL A 881 35.46 -15.49 -3.79
C VAL A 881 34.99 -14.05 -3.94
N GLU A 882 35.94 -13.13 -4.14
CA GLU A 882 35.67 -11.71 -4.41
C GLU A 882 36.42 -11.26 -5.67
N GLY A 883 35.76 -10.44 -6.52
CA GLY A 883 36.36 -9.88 -7.74
C GLY A 883 36.95 -10.93 -8.69
N ALA A 884 38.27 -10.85 -8.94
CA ALA A 884 39.02 -11.72 -9.86
C ALA A 884 39.01 -13.21 -9.47
N ALA A 885 38.77 -13.52 -8.19
CA ALA A 885 38.70 -14.91 -7.71
C ALA A 885 37.52 -15.70 -8.31
N ARG A 886 36.45 -15.02 -8.77
CA ARG A 886 35.30 -15.66 -9.45
C ARG A 886 35.70 -16.29 -10.78
N MET A 887 36.57 -15.63 -11.55
CA MET A 887 37.10 -16.17 -12.80
C MET A 887 38.06 -17.34 -12.54
N THR A 888 38.81 -17.27 -11.45
CA THR A 888 39.69 -18.37 -11.02
C THR A 888 38.89 -19.61 -10.68
N LEU A 889 37.80 -19.49 -9.90
CA LEU A 889 36.91 -20.61 -9.58
C LEU A 889 36.32 -21.26 -10.85
N GLN A 890 35.85 -20.46 -11.81
CA GLN A 890 35.36 -20.96 -13.10
C GLN A 890 36.44 -21.73 -13.86
N SER A 891 37.69 -21.24 -13.83
CA SER A 891 38.83 -21.92 -14.44
C SER A 891 39.17 -23.23 -13.73
N GLN A 892 39.07 -23.28 -12.40
CA GLN A 892 39.34 -24.52 -11.63
C GLN A 892 38.25 -25.57 -11.85
N LEU A 893 36.99 -25.16 -11.95
CA LEU A 893 35.89 -26.05 -12.32
C LEU A 893 36.07 -26.61 -13.73
N ALA A 894 36.44 -25.78 -14.70
CA ALA A 894 36.77 -26.23 -16.06
C ALA A 894 38.02 -27.15 -16.08
N GLY A 895 39.00 -26.88 -15.22
CA GLY A 895 40.17 -27.74 -15.02
C GLY A 895 39.80 -29.11 -14.46
N PHE A 896 38.86 -29.16 -13.51
CA PHE A 896 38.31 -30.40 -12.96
C PHE A 896 37.59 -31.21 -14.03
N GLU A 897 36.71 -30.58 -14.84
CA GLU A 897 36.05 -31.28 -15.96
C GLU A 897 37.04 -31.87 -16.98
N ALA A 898 38.19 -31.21 -17.16
CA ALA A 898 39.24 -31.66 -18.07
C ALA A 898 40.19 -32.70 -17.44
N GLY A 899 40.03 -33.03 -16.15
CA GLY A 899 40.92 -33.93 -15.41
C GLY A 899 42.30 -33.33 -15.10
N ASN A 900 42.41 -32.00 -15.06
CA ASN A 900 43.63 -31.26 -14.73
C ASN A 900 43.66 -30.77 -13.27
N GLN A 901 42.58 -30.98 -12.52
CA GLN A 901 42.44 -30.53 -11.13
C GLN A 901 41.97 -31.72 -10.28
N ASP A 902 42.84 -32.25 -9.43
CA ASP A 902 42.57 -33.50 -8.68
C ASP A 902 41.75 -33.28 -7.40
N TYR A 903 41.77 -32.05 -6.87
CA TYR A 903 41.13 -31.70 -5.61
C TYR A 903 40.57 -30.27 -5.64
N LEU A 904 39.26 -30.12 -5.46
CA LEU A 904 38.58 -28.82 -5.39
C LEU A 904 37.48 -28.87 -4.34
N VAL A 905 37.48 -27.92 -3.40
CA VAL A 905 36.43 -27.76 -2.37
C VAL A 905 35.84 -26.37 -2.44
N ILE A 906 34.52 -26.26 -2.47
CA ILE A 906 33.82 -24.97 -2.50
C ILE A 906 32.93 -24.87 -1.26
N ARG A 907 32.97 -23.74 -0.55
CA ARG A 907 32.29 -23.54 0.73
C ARG A 907 31.30 -22.39 0.69
N TRP A 908 30.09 -22.64 1.20
CA TRP A 908 29.05 -21.64 1.46
C TRP A 908 28.75 -21.52 2.96
N GLN A 909 28.24 -20.35 3.34
CA GLN A 909 27.61 -20.09 4.63
C GLN A 909 26.17 -19.63 4.32
N LEU A 910 25.21 -20.52 4.51
CA LEU A 910 23.79 -20.31 4.20
C LEU A 910 23.01 -20.04 5.50
N GLU A 911 21.94 -19.25 5.41
CA GLU A 911 21.16 -18.83 6.58
C GLU A 911 20.37 -19.98 7.22
N GLU A 912 19.73 -20.83 6.40
CA GLU A 912 18.94 -21.97 6.87
C GLU A 912 19.79 -23.25 7.01
N GLU A 913 20.56 -23.62 5.98
CA GLU A 913 21.35 -24.87 5.92
C GLU A 913 22.71 -24.80 6.65
N GLY A 914 23.15 -23.61 7.06
CA GLY A 914 24.45 -23.40 7.71
C GLY A 914 25.64 -23.59 6.78
N VAL A 915 26.69 -24.27 7.28
CA VAL A 915 27.94 -24.46 6.52
C VAL A 915 27.81 -25.67 5.60
N VAL A 916 27.96 -25.42 4.30
CA VAL A 916 27.88 -26.45 3.24
C VAL A 916 29.17 -26.46 2.43
N HIS A 917 29.71 -27.65 2.19
CA HIS A 917 30.89 -27.87 1.36
C HIS A 917 30.56 -28.78 0.18
N LEU A 918 31.01 -28.40 -1.01
CA LEU A 918 31.04 -29.26 -2.19
C LEU A 918 32.49 -29.70 -2.42
N VAL A 919 32.75 -31.01 -2.33
CA VAL A 919 34.06 -31.61 -2.52
C VAL A 919 34.08 -32.36 -3.85
N LEU A 920 35.03 -32.02 -4.71
CA LEU A 920 35.24 -32.59 -6.03
C LEU A 920 36.63 -33.22 -6.09
N LEU A 921 36.65 -34.51 -6.40
CA LEU A 921 37.86 -35.33 -6.40
C LEU A 921 38.04 -36.00 -7.75
N HIS A 922 39.27 -35.99 -8.25
CA HIS A 922 39.65 -36.61 -9.50
C HIS A 922 40.94 -37.42 -9.33
N GLU A 923 41.00 -38.58 -9.96
CA GLU A 923 42.18 -39.44 -10.04
C GLU A 923 42.34 -39.97 -11.46
N LYS A 924 43.58 -39.93 -11.95
CA LYS A 924 43.94 -40.55 -13.22
C LYS A 924 44.57 -41.92 -12.99
N ALA A 925 43.85 -42.98 -13.33
CA ALA A 925 44.30 -44.36 -13.22
C ALA A 925 44.66 -44.91 -14.63
N GLY A 926 45.92 -44.78 -15.02
CA GLY A 926 46.36 -45.12 -16.38
C GLY A 926 45.80 -44.14 -17.42
N THR A 927 44.97 -44.63 -18.34
CA THR A 927 44.25 -43.81 -19.34
C THR A 927 42.84 -43.42 -18.88
N GLU A 928 42.35 -43.97 -17.78
CA GLU A 928 41.01 -43.71 -17.26
C GLU A 928 41.01 -42.51 -16.30
N HIS A 929 40.03 -41.63 -16.47
CA HIS A 929 39.74 -40.57 -15.52
C HIS A 929 38.60 -41.02 -14.61
N ARG A 930 38.78 -40.84 -13.30
CA ARG A 930 37.81 -41.23 -12.27
C ARG A 930 37.45 -40.01 -11.44
N TYR A 931 36.17 -39.79 -11.21
CA TYR A 931 35.66 -38.59 -10.54
C TYR A 931 34.70 -38.93 -9.41
N GLN A 932 34.60 -38.01 -8.44
CA GLN A 932 33.64 -38.09 -7.34
C GLN A 932 33.19 -36.68 -6.94
N ALA A 933 31.89 -36.55 -6.63
CA ALA A 933 31.28 -35.34 -6.08
C ALA A 933 30.60 -35.66 -4.75
N ILE A 934 30.86 -34.85 -3.74
CA ILE A 934 30.42 -35.06 -2.36
C ILE A 934 29.90 -33.75 -1.78
N VAL A 935 28.74 -33.80 -1.14
CA VAL A 935 28.19 -32.66 -0.39
C VAL A 935 28.31 -32.96 1.10
N ILE A 936 28.79 -31.99 1.87
CA ILE A 936 28.92 -32.07 3.33
C ILE A 936 28.08 -30.95 3.94
N GLN A 937 27.13 -31.30 4.80
CA GLN A 937 26.33 -30.35 5.58
C GLN A 937 26.74 -30.44 7.06
N ASP A 938 27.42 -29.41 7.56
CA ASP A 938 27.96 -29.43 8.92
C ASP A 938 26.86 -29.40 9.99
N ASN A 939 25.74 -28.70 9.71
CA ASN A 939 24.64 -28.53 10.66
C ASN A 939 23.89 -29.85 10.95
N CYS A 940 23.55 -30.62 9.92
CA CYS A 940 22.82 -31.88 10.05
C CYS A 940 23.74 -33.11 10.08
N GLN A 941 25.06 -32.90 10.10
CA GLN A 941 26.07 -33.96 10.11
C GLN A 941 25.90 -34.99 8.97
N SER A 942 25.53 -34.52 7.78
CA SER A 942 25.38 -35.38 6.59
C SER A 942 26.58 -35.30 5.65
N ILE A 943 26.89 -36.44 5.03
CA ILE A 943 27.85 -36.56 3.94
C ILE A 943 27.19 -37.39 2.85
N ASP A 944 26.94 -36.74 1.72
CA ASP A 944 26.14 -37.26 0.62
C ASP A 944 27.01 -37.40 -0.63
N TYR A 945 27.14 -38.64 -1.12
CA TYR A 945 27.92 -38.96 -2.31
C TYR A 945 27.03 -39.09 -3.53
N LEU A 946 27.39 -38.43 -4.63
CA LEU A 946 26.70 -38.61 -5.90
C LEU A 946 26.93 -40.02 -6.45
N VAL A 947 25.86 -40.77 -6.68
CA VAL A 947 25.91 -42.15 -7.18
C VAL A 947 26.12 -42.17 -8.70
N ALA A 948 27.10 -42.94 -9.16
CA ALA A 948 27.41 -43.17 -10.57
C ALA A 948 26.55 -44.30 -11.17
N ASP A 949 26.36 -45.40 -10.43
CA ASP A 949 25.56 -46.54 -10.87
C ASP A 949 24.38 -46.76 -9.89
N ARG A 950 23.21 -46.24 -10.26
CA ARG A 950 21.98 -46.34 -9.45
C ARG A 950 21.50 -47.78 -9.33
N TRP A 951 21.69 -48.61 -10.36
CA TRP A 951 21.23 -49.99 -10.33
C TRP A 951 22.06 -50.82 -9.36
N GLU A 952 23.38 -50.66 -9.38
CA GLU A 952 24.28 -51.30 -8.40
C GLU A 952 23.98 -50.81 -6.97
N TYR A 953 23.65 -49.52 -6.78
CA TYR A 953 23.30 -48.96 -5.48
C TYR A 953 21.96 -49.48 -4.93
N ILE A 954 20.89 -49.49 -5.73
CA ILE A 954 19.55 -49.94 -5.33
C ILE A 954 19.52 -51.46 -5.05
N ASN A 955 20.31 -52.26 -5.78
CA ASN A 955 20.32 -53.73 -5.65
C ASN A 955 21.43 -54.26 -4.72
N THR A 956 21.86 -53.46 -3.73
CA THR A 956 22.99 -53.76 -2.83
C THR A 956 22.76 -54.91 -1.84
N ASP A 957 21.58 -55.53 -1.80
CA ASP A 957 21.30 -56.77 -1.05
C ASP A 957 22.29 -57.91 -1.41
N LYS A 958 22.98 -57.79 -2.55
CA LYS A 958 24.05 -58.68 -3.02
C LYS A 958 25.43 -58.01 -2.88
N LYS A 959 25.99 -57.92 -1.67
CA LYS A 959 27.41 -57.59 -1.34
C LYS A 959 28.04 -56.45 -2.17
N VAL A 960 28.20 -55.27 -1.55
CA VAL A 960 28.83 -54.07 -2.15
C VAL A 960 30.25 -54.33 -2.67
N ILE A 961 30.50 -54.08 -3.95
CA ILE A 961 31.83 -54.12 -4.57
C ILE A 961 32.57 -52.83 -4.23
N LYS A 962 33.80 -52.94 -3.68
CA LYS A 962 34.65 -51.79 -3.35
C LYS A 962 35.82 -51.67 -4.31
N ALA A 963 36.18 -50.44 -4.65
CA ALA A 963 37.34 -50.07 -5.46
C ALA A 963 38.24 -49.08 -4.71
N GLU A 964 39.50 -49.00 -5.11
CA GLU A 964 40.44 -48.01 -4.58
C GLU A 964 40.31 -46.70 -5.37
N PHE A 965 40.22 -45.59 -4.65
CA PHE A 965 40.13 -44.24 -5.21
C PHE A 965 40.85 -43.24 -4.29
N GLN A 966 41.88 -42.57 -4.81
CA GLN A 966 42.77 -41.67 -4.06
C GLN A 966 43.22 -42.29 -2.72
N GLY A 967 43.69 -43.54 -2.74
CA GLY A 967 44.16 -44.27 -1.55
C GLY A 967 43.08 -44.70 -0.55
N ARG A 968 41.78 -44.62 -0.91
CA ARG A 968 40.65 -45.02 -0.06
C ARG A 968 39.85 -46.16 -0.70
N LYS A 969 39.39 -47.12 0.10
CA LYS A 969 38.46 -48.18 -0.35
C LYS A 969 37.00 -47.73 -0.24
N ILE A 970 36.38 -47.39 -1.36
CA ILE A 970 35.00 -46.90 -1.44
C ILE A 970 34.14 -47.82 -2.32
N PRO A 971 32.80 -47.81 -2.17
CA PRO A 971 31.91 -48.51 -3.10
C PRO A 971 32.11 -48.08 -4.55
N ARG A 972 32.15 -49.05 -5.47
CA ARG A 972 32.42 -48.84 -6.89
C ARG A 972 31.35 -47.98 -7.56
N TYR A 973 30.09 -48.12 -7.13
CA TYR A 973 28.96 -47.32 -7.63
C TYR A 973 29.07 -45.81 -7.34
N LEU A 974 30.09 -45.34 -6.60
CA LEU A 974 30.36 -43.92 -6.34
C LEU A 974 31.43 -43.31 -7.26
N ILE A 975 32.04 -44.12 -8.14
CA ILE A 975 33.11 -43.67 -9.03
C ILE A 975 32.52 -43.39 -10.41
N HIS A 976 32.62 -42.13 -10.83
CA HIS A 976 32.17 -41.69 -12.15
C HIS A 976 33.32 -41.78 -13.14
N TYR A 977 33.08 -42.42 -14.29
CA TYR A 977 34.06 -42.57 -15.37
C TYR A 977 33.86 -41.55 -16.49
N ASP A 978 32.76 -40.81 -16.45
CA ASP A 978 32.50 -39.66 -17.32
C ASP A 978 31.98 -38.47 -16.49
N MET A 979 31.99 -37.29 -17.12
CA MET A 979 31.56 -36.05 -16.48
C MET A 979 30.09 -35.71 -16.68
N LYS A 980 29.27 -36.57 -17.33
CA LYS A 980 27.89 -36.21 -17.66
C LYS A 980 27.03 -36.05 -16.40
N ILE A 981 27.04 -37.08 -15.55
CA ILE A 981 26.23 -37.09 -14.31
C ILE A 981 26.74 -36.01 -13.34
N ILE A 982 28.06 -35.87 -13.20
CA ILE A 982 28.65 -34.84 -12.34
C ILE A 982 28.32 -33.44 -12.87
N ARG A 983 28.46 -33.18 -14.18
CA ARG A 983 28.16 -31.86 -14.75
C ARG A 983 26.70 -31.49 -14.51
N ASP A 984 25.79 -32.41 -14.79
CA ASP A 984 24.36 -32.19 -14.59
C ASP A 984 24.03 -31.90 -13.11
N PHE A 985 24.61 -32.68 -12.19
CA PHE A 985 24.50 -32.43 -10.76
C PHE A 985 25.03 -31.04 -10.39
N LEU A 986 26.21 -30.66 -10.88
CA LEU A 986 26.82 -29.36 -10.56
C LEU A 986 25.96 -28.18 -11.06
N ASP A 987 25.42 -28.27 -12.27
CA ASP A 987 24.54 -27.25 -12.82
C ASP A 987 23.27 -27.07 -11.96
N LEU A 988 22.67 -28.18 -11.50
CA LEU A 988 21.51 -28.16 -10.60
C LEU A 988 21.86 -27.73 -9.17
N PHE A 989 23.02 -28.12 -8.67
CA PHE A 989 23.48 -27.78 -7.32
C PHE A 989 23.72 -26.28 -7.22
N PHE A 990 24.43 -25.68 -8.18
CA PHE A 990 24.73 -24.24 -8.11
C PHE A 990 23.49 -23.35 -8.22
N ILE A 991 22.49 -23.75 -9.01
CA ILE A 991 21.27 -22.95 -9.19
C ILE A 991 20.28 -23.09 -8.03
N SER A 992 20.30 -24.22 -7.31
CA SER A 992 19.40 -24.49 -6.18
C SER A 992 19.83 -23.82 -4.88
N ILE A 993 21.08 -23.34 -4.75
CA ILE A 993 21.53 -22.58 -3.56
C ILE A 993 20.71 -21.27 -3.40
N PRO A 994 20.10 -21.00 -2.22
CA PRO A 994 20.44 -21.55 -0.92
C PRO A 994 19.67 -22.81 -0.48
N LYS A 995 18.66 -23.27 -1.23
CA LYS A 995 17.80 -24.41 -0.89
C LYS A 995 18.00 -25.56 -1.87
N PHE A 996 19.02 -26.39 -1.62
CA PHE A 996 19.35 -27.56 -2.46
C PHE A 996 18.91 -28.89 -1.83
N ASP A 997 18.38 -28.88 -0.61
CA ASP A 997 17.88 -30.07 0.09
C ASP A 997 16.90 -30.92 -0.75
N PRO A 998 15.96 -30.34 -1.52
CA PRO A 998 15.12 -31.12 -2.43
C PRO A 998 15.91 -31.90 -3.50
N LEU A 999 17.04 -31.37 -3.97
CA LEU A 999 17.91 -32.05 -4.94
C LEU A 999 18.50 -33.33 -4.35
N LEU A 1000 18.88 -33.30 -3.07
CA LEU A 1000 19.47 -34.45 -2.38
C LEU A 1000 18.42 -35.48 -1.97
N ARG A 1001 17.24 -35.03 -1.50
CA ARG A 1001 16.24 -35.90 -0.86
C ARG A 1001 15.19 -36.47 -1.81
N ASN A 1002 14.85 -35.77 -2.90
CA ASN A 1002 13.72 -36.16 -3.75
C ASN A 1002 14.13 -37.02 -4.96
N GLN A 1003 15.41 -37.28 -5.18
CA GLN A 1003 15.88 -38.16 -6.25
C GLN A 1003 16.25 -39.53 -5.70
N PHE A 1004 15.28 -40.45 -5.73
CA PHE A 1004 15.47 -41.82 -5.27
C PHE A 1004 16.70 -42.47 -5.91
N GLY A 1005 17.65 -42.91 -5.08
CA GLY A 1005 18.87 -43.60 -5.51
C GLY A 1005 19.97 -42.72 -6.12
N ALA A 1006 19.82 -41.39 -6.15
CA ALA A 1006 20.81 -40.49 -6.74
C ALA A 1006 22.00 -40.17 -5.82
N PHE A 1007 21.79 -40.24 -4.51
CA PHE A 1007 22.82 -40.01 -3.51
C PHE A 1007 22.90 -41.19 -2.54
N ALA A 1008 24.12 -41.49 -2.09
CA ALA A 1008 24.37 -42.39 -0.99
C ALA A 1008 24.75 -41.57 0.24
N SER A 1009 23.86 -41.56 1.23
CA SER A 1009 23.99 -40.76 2.46
C SER A 1009 24.59 -41.59 3.60
N GLY A 1010 25.52 -40.99 4.36
CA GLY A 1010 25.94 -41.48 5.67
C GLY A 1010 27.30 -42.21 5.69
N PRO A 1011 28.25 -41.79 6.56
CA PRO A 1011 29.62 -42.31 6.57
C PRO A 1011 29.73 -43.72 7.18
N ASP A 1012 28.80 -44.13 8.05
CA ASP A 1012 28.79 -45.44 8.70
C ASP A 1012 28.53 -46.59 7.72
N TYR A 1013 27.64 -46.38 6.75
CA TYR A 1013 27.34 -47.34 5.70
C TYR A 1013 28.47 -47.43 4.65
N LEU A 1014 29.14 -46.31 4.38
CA LEU A 1014 30.14 -46.19 3.30
C LEU A 1014 31.56 -46.58 3.74
N THR A 1015 31.99 -46.09 4.91
CA THR A 1015 33.38 -46.20 5.38
C THR A 1015 33.53 -46.79 6.78
N ARG A 1016 32.42 -46.93 7.54
CA ARG A 1016 32.42 -47.27 8.97
C ARG A 1016 33.14 -46.25 9.87
N LEU A 1017 33.38 -45.05 9.35
CA LEU A 1017 33.92 -43.90 10.10
C LEU A 1017 32.76 -43.02 10.55
N GLY A 1018 32.85 -42.43 11.75
CA GLY A 1018 31.87 -41.42 12.17
C GLY A 1018 32.02 -40.11 11.39
N PHE A 1019 30.98 -39.26 11.42
CA PHE A 1019 30.91 -37.99 10.68
C PHE A 1019 32.18 -37.13 10.80
N ALA A 1020 32.66 -36.90 12.02
CA ALA A 1020 33.80 -36.00 12.25
C ALA A 1020 35.12 -36.50 11.63
N GLU A 1021 35.40 -37.80 11.70
CA GLU A 1021 36.63 -38.37 11.12
C GLU A 1021 36.54 -38.41 9.59
N HIS A 1022 35.37 -38.77 9.05
CA HIS A 1022 35.16 -38.82 7.62
C HIS A 1022 35.22 -37.42 6.98
N ARG A 1023 34.59 -36.43 7.63
CA ARG A 1023 34.69 -35.02 7.26
C ARG A 1023 36.14 -34.53 7.23
N ARG A 1024 36.95 -34.84 8.26
CA ARG A 1024 38.36 -34.44 8.35
C ARG A 1024 39.21 -35.01 7.20
N LYS A 1025 38.89 -36.20 6.69
CA LYS A 1025 39.60 -36.81 5.55
C LYS A 1025 39.24 -36.19 4.19
N LEU A 1026 38.10 -35.50 4.10
CA LEU A 1026 37.59 -34.90 2.86
C LEU A 1026 37.93 -33.41 2.74
N LEU A 1027 37.95 -32.69 3.86
CA LEU A 1027 38.23 -31.27 3.92
C LEU A 1027 39.71 -30.98 4.18
N PRO A 1028 40.22 -29.81 3.77
CA PRO A 1028 41.60 -29.45 4.03
C PRO A 1028 41.86 -29.31 5.55
N PRO A 1029 43.11 -29.52 6.02
CA PRO A 1029 43.48 -29.53 7.45
C PRO A 1029 43.34 -28.17 8.17
N VAL A 1030 42.80 -27.15 7.49
CA VAL A 1030 42.51 -25.81 8.02
C VAL A 1030 41.16 -25.80 8.79
N TYR A 1031 40.47 -26.94 8.90
CA TYR A 1031 39.14 -27.10 9.52
C TYR A 1031 39.06 -28.15 10.62
#